data_AF-A0A1F3IV99-F1
#
_entry.id   AF-A0A1F3IV99-F1
#
_cell.length_a   1.000
_cell.length_b   1.000
_cell.length_c   1.000
_cell.angle_alpha   90.00
_cell.angle_beta   90.00
_cell.angle_gamma   90.00
#
_symmetry.space_group_name_H-M   'P 1'
#
loop_
_entity.id
_entity.type
_entity.pdbx_description
1 polymer ?
#
loop_
_entity_poly.entity_id
_entity_poly.type
_entity_poly.pdbx_seq_one_letter_code
_entity_poly.pdbx_strand_id
1 'polypeptide(L)'
;MNENAKFCTNCGTKIVFSEKNLNAESLTKCSCGADLKPNAKFCTACGKKFNVTEEKTEKVNSDLCSCGAEMKPGAKFCTVCGMKVAVAVNTAPITNPDVCSCGAALKPGVKFCTTCGKSTFVVQQPIHQPASVRTQPKQPVQQAFHQSQPITPRKKKRVFLKVAAAVLIVAVIGGGGYLAYTKLFGGIRKKLLVEQTIAVSDKDQTVKYEDEIAVTVPYGLIDKEQTLSIYSVKGLPEEEGIKQLGAYDVSMSETNEFDGYMEVTIKYDPADLPAGADPSKDLFCMYLDESSNEWKGLPYTINASDNTMTIYTNHFTTFAPWAVSEKVVPGPMMTVKKVQFPGGSFMSTEEVATTMEEFAANSPKSDGAVRAGWDKVNEWFGISAQVGSFAENALEMGALKGINEVATEVGLGFALVQCAIDVAEGKTGKATLELSKNLYNYWALKLINTSAINLAFVGVFVIDWSLNKFIQEAISGRTDIYQKAYDLYYKEKREKEKINSVYWYKTLKKTMRSVKNPAQASEEVMKVIHDYVWEFWQDESVVGEYQDRIMKNTGATGGGYLNEQLKKDISDAHYASIIKTLNETNIFERIVKEIRLDMQGKLYDKLCFIQKEMNKVSKINVVVKIDPECDEYSDVEVGGLAVQFNVASDVHKKLWTGTTDKDGEFLFNCTTLGYLDAGSPQEVIVTVKGPAGKDEEFSGELKLAGEGKTTVVEIMIGAPKLEGTWKLDATITKMTMDASLQYMDGMADFYGSGDDYRAERKKVEEQMKGQKAQLPDLKLDEIEYIMDVKREGQYYVISSKNFNDPTALGSVQYKIKFTSRNSFEGTYVGLNHLNGKENRTEMDIKGTRLK
;
A
#
# COMPACT_ATOMS: atom_id res chain seq x y z
N MET A 1 -28.20 -36.66 7.71
CA MET A 1 -27.67 -37.75 8.56
C MET A 1 -28.83 -38.36 9.34
N ASN A 2 -28.82 -39.67 9.60
CA ASN A 2 -29.93 -40.43 10.20
C ASN A 2 -29.85 -40.34 11.74
N GLU A 3 -30.93 -39.90 12.40
CA GLU A 3 -30.97 -39.53 13.82
C GLU A 3 -30.77 -40.69 14.82
N ASN A 4 -30.60 -41.92 14.34
CA ASN A 4 -30.50 -43.12 15.19
C ASN A 4 -29.17 -43.89 15.07
N ALA A 5 -28.10 -43.29 14.54
CA ALA A 5 -26.81 -43.96 14.42
C ALA A 5 -26.05 -44.01 15.77
N LYS A 6 -25.78 -45.22 16.28
CA LYS A 6 -24.99 -45.44 17.53
C LYS A 6 -23.47 -45.31 17.34
N PHE A 7 -23.00 -45.20 16.09
CA PHE A 7 -21.60 -45.04 15.70
C PHE A 7 -21.50 -44.09 14.49
N CYS A 8 -20.41 -43.33 14.39
CA CYS A 8 -20.12 -42.48 13.24
C CYS A 8 -19.81 -43.33 11.99
N THR A 9 -20.49 -43.09 10.86
CA THR A 9 -20.31 -43.86 9.62
C THR A 9 -18.99 -43.58 8.88
N ASN A 10 -18.24 -42.54 9.26
CA ASN A 10 -16.98 -42.18 8.61
C ASN A 10 -15.74 -42.71 9.36
N CYS A 11 -15.83 -42.91 10.69
CA CYS A 11 -14.67 -43.31 11.51
C CYS A 11 -14.96 -44.40 12.56
N GLY A 12 -16.20 -44.88 12.68
CA GLY A 12 -16.56 -46.01 13.56
C GLY A 12 -16.60 -45.69 15.06
N THR A 13 -16.38 -44.44 15.47
CA THR A 13 -16.42 -44.06 16.90
C THR A 13 -17.84 -44.07 17.46
N LYS A 14 -18.01 -44.62 18.67
CA LYS A 14 -19.29 -44.71 19.38
C LYS A 14 -19.76 -43.34 19.87
N ILE A 15 -21.01 -42.99 19.56
CA ILE A 15 -21.60 -41.71 19.98
C ILE A 15 -22.31 -41.91 21.32
N VAL A 16 -22.01 -41.08 22.32
CA VAL A 16 -22.65 -41.07 23.64
C VAL A 16 -23.35 -39.74 23.84
N PHE A 17 -24.66 -39.76 24.07
CA PHE A 17 -25.44 -38.56 24.43
C PHE A 17 -25.62 -38.52 25.95
N SER A 18 -25.24 -37.40 26.59
CA SER A 18 -25.63 -37.12 27.97
C SER A 18 -26.63 -35.96 28.01
N GLU A 19 -27.88 -36.28 28.31
CA GLU A 19 -28.89 -35.29 28.71
C GLU A 19 -28.64 -34.82 30.14
N LYS A 20 -28.56 -33.50 30.34
CA LYS A 20 -29.10 -32.81 31.52
C LYS A 20 -29.04 -31.29 31.35
N ASN A 21 -30.21 -30.71 31.08
CA ASN A 21 -30.54 -29.32 31.35
C ASN A 21 -30.66 -29.11 32.87
N LEU A 22 -30.07 -28.03 33.41
CA LEU A 22 -30.50 -27.34 34.64
C LEU A 22 -29.96 -25.88 34.61
N ASN A 23 -30.90 -24.92 34.68
CA ASN A 23 -30.81 -23.46 34.75
C ASN A 23 -29.52 -22.80 35.29
N ALA A 24 -29.03 -21.77 34.58
CA ALA A 24 -28.00 -20.83 35.02
C ALA A 24 -28.51 -19.37 35.02
N GLU A 25 -29.50 -19.06 35.85
CA GLU A 25 -30.07 -17.70 35.95
C GLU A 25 -30.16 -17.14 37.39
N SER A 26 -29.36 -17.63 38.34
CA SER A 26 -29.34 -17.03 39.68
C SER A 26 -27.95 -16.94 40.28
N LEU A 27 -27.25 -15.80 40.12
CA LEU A 27 -26.21 -15.31 41.05
C LEU A 27 -25.69 -13.88 40.75
N THR A 28 -26.53 -12.97 40.24
CA THR A 28 -26.14 -11.57 39.95
C THR A 28 -26.49 -10.56 41.05
N LYS A 29 -27.14 -10.96 42.16
CA LYS A 29 -27.53 -10.04 43.24
C LYS A 29 -27.04 -10.46 44.62
N CYS A 30 -26.52 -9.49 45.37
CA CYS A 30 -26.17 -9.61 46.77
C CYS A 30 -27.44 -9.65 47.65
N SER A 31 -27.34 -10.23 48.84
CA SER A 31 -28.43 -10.26 49.84
C SER A 31 -28.87 -8.86 50.34
N CYS A 32 -28.12 -7.80 50.05
CA CYS A 32 -28.54 -6.41 50.28
C CYS A 32 -29.27 -5.77 49.08
N GLY A 33 -29.48 -6.51 47.99
CA GLY A 33 -30.17 -6.03 46.78
C GLY A 33 -29.26 -5.41 45.71
N ALA A 34 -27.97 -5.22 45.97
CA ALA A 34 -27.02 -4.66 45.00
C ALA A 34 -26.52 -5.70 43.99
N ASP A 35 -26.35 -5.28 42.73
CA ASP A 35 -25.81 -6.12 41.67
C ASP A 35 -24.32 -6.42 41.89
N LEU A 36 -23.92 -7.67 41.68
CA LEU A 36 -22.52 -8.11 41.81
C LEU A 36 -21.86 -8.18 40.43
N LYS A 37 -20.67 -7.61 40.31
CA LYS A 37 -19.82 -7.79 39.12
C LYS A 37 -19.37 -9.25 39.01
N PRO A 38 -19.17 -9.80 37.79
CA PRO A 38 -18.60 -11.12 37.60
C PRO A 38 -17.28 -11.27 38.37
N ASN A 39 -17.12 -12.35 39.14
CA ASN A 39 -15.95 -12.65 39.99
C ASN A 39 -15.68 -11.69 41.17
N ALA A 40 -16.68 -10.92 41.63
CA ALA A 40 -16.54 -10.07 42.80
C ALA A 40 -16.33 -10.88 44.10
N LYS A 41 -15.18 -10.68 44.78
CA LYS A 41 -14.82 -11.34 46.05
C LYS A 41 -15.57 -10.77 47.28
N PHE A 42 -16.18 -9.60 47.15
CA PHE A 42 -17.04 -8.97 48.16
C PHE A 42 -18.00 -7.97 47.50
N CYS A 43 -19.14 -7.71 48.14
CA CYS A 43 -20.07 -6.67 47.69
C CYS A 43 -19.53 -5.27 48.04
N THR A 44 -19.39 -4.39 47.05
CA THR A 44 -18.91 -3.01 47.25
C THR A 44 -19.93 -2.11 47.95
N ALA A 45 -21.22 -2.50 47.98
CA ALA A 45 -22.27 -1.72 48.62
C ALA A 45 -22.45 -2.04 50.12
N CYS A 46 -22.28 -3.29 50.56
CA CYS A 46 -22.48 -3.68 51.96
C CYS A 46 -21.27 -4.34 52.64
N GLY A 47 -20.16 -4.55 51.92
CA GLY A 47 -18.91 -5.10 52.47
C GLY A 47 -18.91 -6.60 52.76
N LYS A 48 -20.00 -7.32 52.48
CA LYS A 48 -20.11 -8.77 52.70
C LYS A 48 -19.19 -9.53 51.74
N LYS A 49 -18.28 -10.34 52.30
CA LYS A 49 -17.35 -11.20 51.54
C LYS A 49 -18.06 -12.46 51.06
N PHE A 50 -17.77 -12.88 49.83
CA PHE A 50 -18.24 -14.15 49.26
C PHE A 50 -17.05 -15.07 49.05
N ASN A 51 -17.15 -16.29 49.54
CA ASN A 51 -16.18 -17.34 49.21
C ASN A 51 -16.57 -17.93 47.86
N VAL A 52 -15.93 -17.48 46.79
CA VAL A 52 -15.99 -18.16 45.50
C VAL A 52 -15.15 -19.43 45.65
N THR A 53 -15.80 -20.60 45.62
CA THR A 53 -15.11 -21.88 45.50
C THR A 53 -14.46 -21.92 44.12
N GLU A 54 -13.13 -21.92 44.06
CA GLU A 54 -12.38 -22.08 42.82
C GLU A 54 -12.77 -23.42 42.18
N GLU A 55 -13.59 -23.38 41.14
CA GLU A 55 -13.71 -24.50 40.21
C GLU A 55 -12.37 -24.66 39.50
N LYS A 56 -11.81 -25.87 39.65
CA LYS A 56 -10.65 -26.33 38.88
C LYS A 56 -10.93 -26.12 37.40
N THR A 57 -10.32 -25.11 36.81
CA THR A 57 -10.04 -25.08 35.38
C THR A 57 -9.20 -26.31 35.03
N GLU A 58 -9.77 -27.22 34.25
CA GLU A 58 -9.02 -28.23 33.52
C GLU A 58 -7.91 -27.52 32.74
N LYS A 59 -6.68 -27.93 33.02
CA LYS A 59 -5.50 -27.55 32.25
C LYS A 59 -5.65 -28.16 30.85
N VAL A 60 -5.56 -27.33 29.82
CA VAL A 60 -5.14 -27.80 28.49
C VAL A 60 -3.69 -28.24 28.64
N ASN A 61 -3.48 -29.55 28.60
CA ASN A 61 -2.18 -30.19 28.79
C ASN A 61 -1.43 -30.24 27.45
N SER A 62 -0.29 -29.55 27.35
CA SER A 62 0.62 -29.58 26.19
C SER A 62 1.75 -30.59 26.40
N ASP A 63 1.42 -31.83 26.77
CA ASP A 63 2.41 -32.88 27.10
C ASP A 63 2.92 -33.66 25.87
N LEU A 64 2.53 -33.30 24.64
CA LEU A 64 3.12 -33.86 23.43
C LEU A 64 4.06 -32.88 22.75
N CYS A 65 5.30 -33.32 22.53
CA CYS A 65 6.20 -32.67 21.60
C CYS A 65 5.67 -32.83 20.16
N SER A 66 6.03 -31.93 19.25
CA SER A 66 5.61 -31.97 17.83
C SER A 66 6.00 -33.27 17.09
N CYS A 67 6.91 -34.07 17.65
CA CYS A 67 7.26 -35.41 17.16
C CYS A 67 6.38 -36.54 17.69
N GLY A 68 5.36 -36.24 18.51
CA GLY A 68 4.43 -37.21 19.08
C GLY A 68 4.87 -37.81 20.42
N ALA A 69 6.05 -37.46 20.94
CA ALA A 69 6.58 -38.01 22.19
C ALA A 69 6.00 -37.28 23.42
N GLU A 70 5.60 -38.06 24.43
CA GLU A 70 5.10 -37.57 25.72
C GLU A 70 6.25 -37.00 26.57
N MET A 71 6.11 -35.75 27.02
CA MET A 71 7.15 -35.01 27.74
C MET A 71 6.97 -35.14 29.25
N LYS A 72 8.05 -35.43 29.99
CA LYS A 72 8.02 -35.41 31.46
C LYS A 72 7.85 -33.96 31.97
N PRO A 73 7.06 -33.72 33.04
CA PRO A 73 6.90 -32.39 33.62
C PRO A 73 8.24 -31.76 33.99
N GLY A 74 8.56 -30.60 33.39
CA GLY A 74 9.80 -29.85 33.64
C GLY A 74 11.00 -30.19 32.75
N ALA A 75 10.84 -31.00 31.70
CA ALA A 75 11.92 -31.31 30.76
C ALA A 75 12.38 -30.08 29.94
N LYS A 76 13.69 -29.79 29.92
CA LYS A 76 14.28 -28.65 29.18
C LYS A 76 14.47 -28.92 27.68
N PHE A 77 14.43 -30.18 27.27
CA PHE A 77 14.49 -30.65 25.89
C PHE A 77 13.80 -32.00 25.77
N CYS A 78 13.28 -32.32 24.58
CA CYS A 78 12.72 -33.64 24.27
C CYS A 78 13.84 -34.69 24.20
N THR A 79 13.70 -35.78 24.95
CA THR A 79 14.70 -36.86 24.96
C THR A 79 14.66 -37.76 23.72
N VAL A 80 13.63 -37.60 22.87
CA VAL A 80 13.46 -38.39 21.64
C VAL A 80 13.94 -37.62 20.40
N CYS A 81 13.60 -36.34 20.24
CA CYS A 81 14.00 -35.55 19.06
C CYS A 81 14.99 -34.42 19.35
N GLY A 82 15.39 -34.20 20.61
CA GLY A 82 16.39 -33.19 21.01
C GLY A 82 15.92 -31.73 21.03
N MET A 83 14.65 -31.45 20.68
CA MET A 83 14.12 -30.10 20.58
C MET A 83 13.95 -29.45 21.97
N LYS A 84 14.46 -28.21 22.16
CA LYS A 84 14.33 -27.44 23.41
C LYS A 84 12.92 -26.87 23.58
N VAL A 85 12.36 -26.98 24.78
CA VAL A 85 11.02 -26.45 25.12
C VAL A 85 11.17 -25.06 25.75
N ALA A 86 10.51 -24.06 25.18
CA ALA A 86 10.52 -22.69 25.71
C ALA A 86 9.53 -22.56 26.87
N VAL A 87 10.04 -22.39 28.09
CA VAL A 87 9.23 -22.03 29.26
C VAL A 87 9.25 -20.51 29.39
N ALA A 88 8.08 -19.87 29.24
CA ALA A 88 7.89 -18.46 29.53
C ALA A 88 8.02 -18.21 31.05
N VAL A 89 9.19 -17.75 31.46
CA VAL A 89 9.37 -17.03 32.72
C VAL A 89 9.62 -15.58 32.35
N ASN A 90 8.80 -14.68 32.88
CA ASN A 90 9.01 -13.24 32.79
C ASN A 90 10.32 -12.87 33.50
N THR A 91 11.40 -12.82 32.74
CA THR A 91 12.56 -11.97 32.99
C THR A 91 13.10 -11.54 31.63
N ALA A 92 13.10 -10.22 31.39
CA ALA A 92 13.63 -9.61 30.19
C ALA A 92 15.09 -10.03 29.94
N PRO A 93 15.52 -10.29 28.70
CA PRO A 93 16.93 -10.25 28.34
C PRO A 93 17.38 -8.79 28.25
N ILE A 94 18.20 -8.37 29.20
CA ILE A 94 19.00 -7.15 29.09
C ILE A 94 20.10 -7.41 28.06
N THR A 95 19.99 -6.85 26.86
CA THR A 95 21.12 -6.74 25.93
C THR A 95 22.04 -5.63 26.44
N ASN A 96 23.22 -6.00 26.95
CA ASN A 96 24.16 -5.05 27.57
C ASN A 96 24.93 -4.25 26.48
N PRO A 97 24.91 -2.90 26.48
CA PRO A 97 25.58 -2.05 25.49
C PRO A 97 27.09 -1.84 25.71
N ASP A 98 27.74 -2.63 26.58
CA ASP A 98 29.09 -2.37 27.08
C ASP A 98 30.24 -3.00 26.26
N VAL A 99 30.00 -3.50 25.03
CA VAL A 99 31.06 -4.12 24.21
C VAL A 99 31.02 -3.60 22.78
N CYS A 100 32.15 -3.05 22.33
CA CYS A 100 32.35 -2.60 20.95
C CYS A 100 32.52 -3.81 20.01
N SER A 101 32.17 -3.65 18.74
CA SER A 101 32.35 -4.67 17.69
C SER A 101 33.80 -5.15 17.47
N CYS A 102 34.81 -4.45 18.01
CA CYS A 102 36.21 -4.93 18.02
C CYS A 102 36.57 -5.80 19.24
N GLY A 103 35.61 -6.08 20.13
CA GLY A 103 35.80 -6.87 21.35
C GLY A 103 36.21 -6.07 22.59
N ALA A 104 36.39 -4.75 22.48
CA ALA A 104 36.77 -3.90 23.62
C ALA A 104 35.56 -3.52 24.49
N ALA A 105 35.70 -3.61 25.81
CA ALA A 105 34.70 -3.16 26.77
C ALA A 105 34.59 -1.62 26.76
N LEU A 106 33.38 -1.10 26.65
CA LEU A 106 33.07 0.33 26.64
C LEU A 106 32.60 0.77 28.03
N LYS A 107 33.14 1.89 28.53
CA LYS A 107 32.64 2.53 29.76
C LYS A 107 31.35 3.31 29.44
N PRO A 108 30.38 3.40 30.37
CA PRO A 108 29.15 4.15 30.14
C PRO A 108 29.42 5.61 29.75
N GLY A 109 28.79 6.09 28.66
CA GLY A 109 28.84 7.50 28.23
C GLY A 109 29.97 7.91 27.27
N VAL A 110 30.80 6.99 26.78
CA VAL A 110 31.89 7.32 25.82
C VAL A 110 31.38 7.49 24.39
N LYS A 111 31.86 8.53 23.68
CA LYS A 111 31.43 8.90 22.31
C LYS A 111 32.14 8.13 21.19
N PHE A 112 33.25 7.45 21.52
CA PHE A 112 34.06 6.62 20.61
C PHE A 112 34.84 5.56 21.39
N CYS A 113 35.12 4.42 20.76
CA CYS A 113 35.96 3.37 21.31
C CYS A 113 37.43 3.83 21.32
N THR A 114 38.07 3.86 22.48
CA THR A 114 39.48 4.28 22.61
C THR A 114 40.49 3.27 22.05
N THR A 115 40.04 2.05 21.72
CA THR A 115 40.90 0.99 21.18
C THR A 115 40.89 0.93 19.65
N CYS A 116 39.74 1.15 18.99
CA CYS A 116 39.63 1.06 17.52
C CYS A 116 39.17 2.35 16.84
N GLY A 117 38.83 3.41 17.60
CA GLY A 117 38.46 4.73 17.07
C GLY A 117 37.04 4.84 16.50
N LYS A 118 36.24 3.76 16.47
CA LYS A 118 34.83 3.83 15.98
C LYS A 118 33.92 4.57 16.96
N SER A 119 33.12 5.48 16.42
CA SER A 119 32.08 6.21 17.17
C SER A 119 30.90 5.29 17.54
N THR A 120 30.32 5.53 18.72
CA THR A 120 29.22 4.75 19.30
C THR A 120 27.83 5.32 19.01
N PHE A 121 27.74 6.35 18.17
CA PHE A 121 26.46 6.91 17.69
C PHE A 121 26.27 6.58 16.21
N VAL A 122 25.14 5.97 15.86
CA VAL A 122 24.70 5.83 14.48
C VAL A 122 23.65 6.91 14.20
N VAL A 123 24.08 8.01 13.58
CA VAL A 123 23.23 8.89 12.75
C VAL A 123 23.88 8.96 11.36
N GLN A 124 23.03 8.82 10.35
CA GLN A 124 23.26 8.47 8.94
C GLN A 124 24.19 9.39 8.15
N GLN A 125 24.73 8.87 7.03
CA GLN A 125 24.80 9.67 5.79
C GLN A 125 24.39 8.86 4.54
N PRO A 126 23.69 9.49 3.58
CA PRO A 126 23.23 8.90 2.31
C PRO A 126 24.30 8.88 1.21
N ILE A 127 24.23 7.87 0.34
CA ILE A 127 25.08 7.69 -0.85
C ILE A 127 24.56 8.52 -2.03
N HIS A 128 25.52 9.04 -2.81
CA HIS A 128 25.48 9.97 -3.93
C HIS A 128 24.47 9.75 -5.08
N GLN A 129 23.97 10.87 -5.62
CA GLN A 129 23.57 11.07 -7.03
C GLN A 129 24.75 11.68 -7.83
N PRO A 130 24.88 11.43 -9.15
CA PRO A 130 25.93 12.06 -9.95
C PRO A 130 25.52 13.44 -10.54
N ALA A 131 26.46 14.37 -10.36
CA ALA A 131 26.94 15.48 -11.20
C ALA A 131 26.01 16.63 -11.67
N SER A 132 26.47 17.83 -11.34
CA SER A 132 25.87 19.15 -11.49
C SER A 132 26.30 19.90 -12.76
N VAL A 133 25.42 20.78 -13.25
CA VAL A 133 25.73 21.85 -14.20
C VAL A 133 26.12 23.12 -13.43
N ARG A 134 27.21 23.73 -13.87
CA ARG A 134 28.01 24.80 -13.25
C ARG A 134 27.38 26.18 -13.44
N THR A 135 27.10 26.91 -12.36
CA THR A 135 26.76 28.34 -12.37
C THR A 135 28.00 29.21 -12.13
N GLN A 136 28.14 30.30 -12.89
CA GLN A 136 29.18 31.32 -12.73
C GLN A 136 28.73 32.48 -11.82
N PRO A 137 29.67 33.26 -11.23
CA PRO A 137 29.40 34.26 -10.20
C PRO A 137 29.06 35.66 -10.79
N LYS A 138 28.18 36.39 -10.10
CA LYS A 138 27.84 37.81 -10.34
C LYS A 138 28.90 38.75 -9.77
N GLN A 139 29.20 39.81 -10.51
CA GLN A 139 29.78 41.08 -10.03
C GLN A 139 29.06 42.29 -10.68
N PRO A 140 29.22 43.52 -10.16
CA PRO A 140 28.09 44.39 -9.81
C PRO A 140 27.75 45.48 -10.84
N VAL A 141 26.57 46.07 -10.64
CA VAL A 141 25.92 47.12 -11.46
C VAL A 141 26.56 48.50 -11.25
N GLN A 142 26.81 49.24 -12.33
CA GLN A 142 26.98 50.69 -12.32
C GLN A 142 25.99 51.37 -13.28
N GLN A 143 25.41 52.46 -12.80
CA GLN A 143 24.45 53.34 -13.46
C GLN A 143 25.11 54.22 -14.53
N ALA A 144 24.39 54.53 -15.61
CA ALA A 144 24.67 55.70 -16.42
C ALA A 144 23.36 56.38 -16.88
N PHE A 145 23.32 57.69 -16.65
CA PHE A 145 22.24 58.63 -16.94
C PHE A 145 22.02 58.83 -18.45
N HIS A 146 20.78 59.09 -18.85
CA HIS A 146 20.46 59.67 -20.16
C HIS A 146 19.87 61.07 -20.00
N GLN A 147 20.57 62.05 -20.58
CA GLN A 147 20.07 63.39 -20.87
C GLN A 147 19.70 63.51 -22.35
N SER A 148 18.80 64.47 -22.57
CA SER A 148 17.91 64.73 -23.70
C SER A 148 18.53 65.47 -24.88
N GLN A 149 17.76 65.56 -25.99
CA GLN A 149 17.54 66.71 -26.93
C GLN A 149 17.30 66.20 -28.40
N PRO A 150 16.78 67.00 -29.38
CA PRO A 150 15.36 66.95 -29.78
C PRO A 150 15.12 66.75 -31.30
N ILE A 151 13.83 66.74 -31.65
CA ILE A 151 13.16 66.50 -32.95
C ILE A 151 13.48 67.54 -34.04
N THR A 152 13.56 67.13 -35.32
CA THR A 152 13.19 67.93 -36.52
C THR A 152 12.78 67.04 -37.74
N PRO A 153 12.07 67.54 -38.78
CA PRO A 153 10.80 66.93 -39.24
C PRO A 153 10.71 66.42 -40.71
N ARG A 154 9.62 65.65 -40.97
CA ARG A 154 8.84 65.46 -42.25
C ARG A 154 9.57 64.71 -43.41
N LYS A 155 8.96 63.86 -44.26
CA LYS A 155 7.62 63.84 -44.91
C LYS A 155 7.34 62.45 -45.55
N LYS A 156 6.04 62.13 -45.73
CA LYS A 156 5.37 60.90 -46.23
C LYS A 156 5.81 60.36 -47.62
N LYS A 157 5.73 59.02 -47.81
CA LYS A 157 4.95 58.38 -48.90
C LYS A 157 4.64 56.87 -48.69
N ARG A 158 3.31 56.59 -48.67
CA ARG A 158 2.54 55.41 -49.15
C ARG A 158 3.00 53.97 -48.78
N VAL A 159 2.45 53.44 -47.68
CA VAL A 159 2.44 51.99 -47.33
C VAL A 159 1.00 51.52 -47.07
N PHE A 160 0.02 51.95 -47.87
CA PHE A 160 -1.40 51.62 -47.62
C PHE A 160 -1.83 50.27 -48.24
N LEU A 161 -0.98 49.60 -49.03
CA LEU A 161 -1.36 48.35 -49.71
C LEU A 161 -0.81 47.07 -49.04
N LYS A 162 0.16 47.17 -48.12
CA LYS A 162 0.73 46.01 -47.40
C LYS A 162 0.04 45.70 -46.08
N VAL A 163 -0.64 46.68 -45.47
CA VAL A 163 -1.34 46.50 -44.20
C VAL A 163 -2.68 45.80 -44.39
N ALA A 164 -3.41 46.08 -45.48
CA ALA A 164 -4.69 45.42 -45.75
C ALA A 164 -4.54 43.92 -46.06
N ALA A 165 -3.47 43.53 -46.78
CA ALA A 165 -3.17 42.12 -47.06
C ALA A 165 -2.67 41.37 -45.82
N ALA A 166 -1.86 42.00 -44.97
CA ALA A 166 -1.41 41.41 -43.71
C ALA A 166 -2.57 41.26 -42.70
N VAL A 167 -3.49 42.24 -42.63
CA VAL A 167 -4.68 42.15 -41.77
C VAL A 167 -5.66 41.10 -42.28
N LEU A 168 -5.82 40.93 -43.60
CA LEU A 168 -6.65 39.84 -44.15
C LEU A 168 -6.02 38.46 -43.95
N ILE A 169 -4.70 38.31 -44.05
CA ILE A 169 -4.03 37.04 -43.78
C ILE A 169 -4.05 36.70 -42.28
N VAL A 170 -3.89 37.70 -41.38
CA VAL A 170 -4.04 37.50 -39.93
C VAL A 170 -5.50 37.27 -39.55
N ALA A 171 -6.48 37.87 -40.24
CA ALA A 171 -7.90 37.61 -40.01
C ALA A 171 -8.36 36.26 -40.58
N VAL A 172 -7.75 35.75 -41.66
CA VAL A 172 -8.03 34.42 -42.22
C VAL A 172 -7.29 33.32 -41.47
N ILE A 173 -6.08 33.56 -40.97
CA ILE A 173 -5.36 32.63 -40.09
C ILE A 173 -5.94 32.67 -38.67
N GLY A 174 -6.34 33.84 -38.18
CA GLY A 174 -7.03 34.00 -36.89
C GLY A 174 -8.48 33.46 -36.94
N GLY A 175 -9.21 33.71 -38.02
CA GLY A 175 -10.55 33.18 -38.24
C GLY A 175 -10.57 31.68 -38.56
N GLY A 176 -9.60 31.19 -39.32
CA GLY A 176 -9.38 29.77 -39.59
C GLY A 176 -8.86 29.01 -38.37
N GLY A 177 -7.98 29.61 -37.57
CA GLY A 177 -7.52 29.08 -36.28
C GLY A 177 -8.62 29.07 -35.23
N TYR A 178 -9.46 30.11 -35.17
CA TYR A 178 -10.64 30.15 -34.30
C TYR A 178 -11.73 29.16 -34.74
N LEU A 179 -11.96 28.99 -36.05
CA LEU A 179 -12.88 27.99 -36.60
C LEU A 179 -12.36 26.56 -36.48
N ALA A 180 -11.05 26.33 -36.60
CA ALA A 180 -10.42 25.03 -36.37
C ALA A 180 -10.39 24.69 -34.87
N TYR A 181 -10.08 25.65 -34.00
CA TYR A 181 -10.18 25.50 -32.55
C TYR A 181 -11.61 25.18 -32.13
N THR A 182 -12.62 25.90 -32.63
CA THR A 182 -14.04 25.66 -32.31
C THR A 182 -14.66 24.42 -32.98
N LYS A 183 -14.09 23.91 -34.09
CA LYS A 183 -14.50 22.64 -34.73
C LYS A 183 -13.77 21.40 -34.21
N LEU A 184 -12.52 21.51 -33.75
CA LEU A 184 -11.78 20.39 -33.13
C LEU A 184 -11.98 20.33 -31.61
N PHE A 185 -12.21 21.47 -30.95
CA PHE A 185 -12.59 21.58 -29.55
C PHE A 185 -13.89 22.41 -29.49
N GLY A 186 -15.03 21.78 -29.22
CA GLY A 186 -16.30 22.49 -29.00
C GLY A 186 -16.23 23.31 -27.71
N GLY A 187 -15.46 24.40 -27.73
CA GLY A 187 -14.76 24.96 -26.58
C GLY A 187 -15.60 25.12 -25.33
N ILE A 188 -14.97 24.84 -24.18
CA ILE A 188 -15.54 24.95 -22.84
C ILE A 188 -16.27 26.30 -22.71
N ARG A 189 -17.59 26.26 -22.53
CA ARG A 189 -18.43 27.46 -22.38
C ARG A 189 -18.83 27.61 -20.92
N LYS A 190 -18.47 28.74 -20.32
CA LYS A 190 -18.88 29.12 -18.97
C LYS A 190 -20.04 30.12 -19.05
N LYS A 191 -21.13 29.85 -18.33
CA LYS A 191 -22.25 30.80 -18.13
C LYS A 191 -22.30 31.17 -16.65
N LEU A 192 -22.11 32.47 -16.36
CA LEU A 192 -22.21 33.00 -15.00
C LEU A 192 -23.61 32.75 -14.43
N LEU A 193 -23.65 32.17 -13.23
CA LEU A 193 -24.88 31.88 -12.49
C LEU A 193 -25.10 32.91 -11.39
N VAL A 194 -24.09 33.13 -10.54
CA VAL A 194 -24.11 34.10 -9.45
C VAL A 194 -22.72 34.66 -9.21
N GLU A 195 -22.67 35.91 -8.76
CA GLU A 195 -21.46 36.59 -8.34
C GLU A 195 -21.74 37.37 -7.05
N GLN A 196 -20.88 37.21 -6.05
CA GLN A 196 -21.05 37.86 -4.75
C GLN A 196 -19.69 38.18 -4.11
N THR A 197 -19.61 39.35 -3.47
CA THR A 197 -18.45 39.74 -2.66
C THR A 197 -18.47 39.02 -1.31
N ILE A 198 -17.32 38.45 -0.94
CA ILE A 198 -17.06 37.73 0.30
C ILE A 198 -16.01 38.50 1.09
N ALA A 199 -16.37 38.89 2.31
CA ALA A 199 -15.51 39.67 3.19
C ALA A 199 -14.61 38.75 4.04
N VAL A 200 -13.52 39.28 4.59
CA VAL A 200 -12.78 38.56 5.64
C VAL A 200 -13.68 38.48 6.87
N SER A 201 -14.00 37.25 7.31
CA SER A 201 -14.96 37.00 8.39
C SER A 201 -14.44 35.96 9.38
N ASP A 202 -14.96 36.06 10.61
CA ASP A 202 -14.86 35.07 11.69
C ASP A 202 -16.01 34.05 11.67
N LYS A 203 -16.89 34.12 10.65
CA LYS A 203 -17.98 33.18 10.37
C LYS A 203 -17.93 32.69 8.94
N ASP A 204 -18.51 31.52 8.72
CA ASP A 204 -18.66 30.96 7.38
C ASP A 204 -19.60 31.81 6.54
N GLN A 205 -19.31 31.93 5.25
CA GLN A 205 -20.12 32.67 4.28
C GLN A 205 -20.54 31.73 3.16
N THR A 206 -21.82 31.77 2.78
CA THR A 206 -22.36 30.91 1.72
C THR A 206 -22.91 31.74 0.58
N VAL A 207 -22.47 31.43 -0.64
CA VAL A 207 -23.03 31.94 -1.91
C VAL A 207 -23.88 30.85 -2.52
N LYS A 208 -25.12 31.16 -2.91
CA LYS A 208 -26.05 30.18 -3.47
C LYS A 208 -26.56 30.64 -4.83
N TYR A 209 -26.79 29.68 -5.72
CA TYR A 209 -27.56 29.87 -6.92
C TYR A 209 -28.77 28.91 -6.88
N GLU A 210 -29.95 29.51 -6.68
CA GLU A 210 -31.22 28.78 -6.51
C GLU A 210 -31.09 27.65 -5.47
N ASP A 211 -31.73 26.51 -5.72
CA ASP A 211 -31.57 25.27 -4.95
C ASP A 211 -30.59 24.28 -5.63
N GLU A 212 -29.85 24.73 -6.65
CA GLU A 212 -28.98 23.91 -7.50
C GLU A 212 -27.59 23.73 -6.89
N ILE A 213 -26.95 24.84 -6.50
CA ILE A 213 -25.58 24.85 -5.99
C ILE A 213 -25.39 25.89 -4.87
N ALA A 214 -24.67 25.49 -3.83
CA ALA A 214 -24.25 26.35 -2.73
C ALA A 214 -22.76 26.19 -2.45
N VAL A 215 -22.03 27.31 -2.39
CA VAL A 215 -20.61 27.35 -2.07
C VAL A 215 -20.42 28.00 -0.72
N THR A 216 -19.93 27.23 0.26
CA THR A 216 -19.60 27.71 1.60
C THR A 216 -18.11 27.93 1.70
N VAL A 217 -17.72 29.16 2.01
CA VAL A 217 -16.36 29.60 2.28
C VAL A 217 -16.17 29.63 3.80
N PRO A 218 -15.37 28.71 4.38
CA PRO A 218 -15.15 28.72 5.82
C PRO A 218 -14.40 29.97 6.30
N TYR A 219 -14.64 30.39 7.54
CA TYR A 219 -13.96 31.56 8.13
C TYR A 219 -12.43 31.46 8.02
N GLY A 220 -11.72 32.58 7.86
CA GLY A 220 -10.25 32.57 7.79
C GLY A 220 -9.61 31.84 6.61
N LEU A 221 -10.40 31.32 5.65
CA LEU A 221 -9.90 30.76 4.38
C LEU A 221 -9.31 31.85 3.49
N ILE A 222 -9.93 33.04 3.49
CA ILE A 222 -9.49 34.22 2.76
C ILE A 222 -8.90 35.26 3.71
N ASP A 223 -7.91 36.02 3.24
CA ASP A 223 -7.16 37.05 3.99
C ASP A 223 -7.47 38.49 3.54
N LYS A 224 -8.23 38.63 2.46
CA LYS A 224 -8.74 39.87 1.89
C LYS A 224 -10.13 39.64 1.30
N GLU A 225 -10.85 40.72 1.05
CA GLU A 225 -12.13 40.68 0.34
C GLU A 225 -11.95 40.08 -1.07
N GLN A 226 -12.86 39.21 -1.48
CA GLN A 226 -12.82 38.50 -2.75
C GLN A 226 -14.19 38.53 -3.42
N THR A 227 -14.23 38.57 -4.75
CA THR A 227 -15.46 38.31 -5.50
C THR A 227 -15.50 36.83 -5.85
N LEU A 228 -16.53 36.13 -5.37
CA LEU A 228 -16.78 34.72 -5.68
C LEU A 228 -17.81 34.64 -6.81
N SER A 229 -17.44 33.94 -7.87
CA SER A 229 -18.30 33.73 -9.04
C SER A 229 -18.52 32.23 -9.26
N ILE A 230 -19.76 31.83 -9.52
CA ILE A 230 -20.16 30.45 -9.86
C ILE A 230 -20.62 30.44 -11.31
N TYR A 231 -20.08 29.51 -12.09
CA TYR A 231 -20.45 29.29 -13.49
C TYR A 231 -20.99 27.88 -13.69
N SER A 232 -21.96 27.75 -14.61
CA SER A 232 -22.27 26.46 -15.24
C SER A 232 -21.37 26.26 -16.45
N VAL A 233 -20.92 25.03 -16.68
CA VAL A 233 -19.93 24.70 -17.72
C VAL A 233 -20.48 23.65 -18.69
N LYS A 234 -20.22 23.84 -19.99
CA LYS A 234 -20.57 22.88 -21.06
C LYS A 234 -19.40 22.70 -22.03
N GLY A 235 -19.41 21.60 -22.78
CA GLY A 235 -18.36 21.29 -23.78
C GLY A 235 -17.09 20.73 -23.16
N LEU A 236 -17.24 19.95 -22.09
CA LEU A 236 -16.14 19.24 -21.41
C LEU A 236 -15.92 17.85 -22.04
N PRO A 237 -14.73 17.25 -21.88
CA PRO A 237 -14.47 15.88 -22.32
C PRO A 237 -15.40 14.88 -21.63
N GLU A 238 -16.04 14.02 -22.42
CA GLU A 238 -16.83 12.88 -21.94
C GLU A 238 -15.94 11.66 -21.71
N GLU A 239 -16.37 10.76 -20.83
CA GLU A 239 -15.67 9.50 -20.50
C GLU A 239 -16.57 8.31 -20.80
N GLU A 240 -16.04 7.30 -21.49
CA GLU A 240 -16.82 6.15 -21.93
C GLU A 240 -17.28 5.28 -20.73
N GLY A 241 -18.58 4.99 -20.67
CA GLY A 241 -19.17 4.14 -19.63
C GLY A 241 -19.60 4.87 -18.36
N ILE A 242 -19.34 6.18 -18.25
CA ILE A 242 -19.79 7.01 -17.12
C ILE A 242 -20.57 8.24 -17.59
N LYS A 243 -21.57 8.66 -16.83
CA LYS A 243 -22.47 9.77 -17.18
C LYS A 243 -22.14 11.02 -16.37
N GLN A 244 -21.87 12.13 -17.05
CA GLN A 244 -21.76 13.45 -16.43
C GLN A 244 -23.17 14.01 -16.11
N LEU A 245 -23.39 14.48 -14.88
CA LEU A 245 -24.70 15.03 -14.46
C LEU A 245 -24.78 16.55 -14.61
N GLY A 246 -23.64 17.23 -14.68
CA GLY A 246 -23.50 18.67 -14.83
C GLY A 246 -22.05 19.08 -14.62
N ALA A 247 -21.74 20.36 -14.78
CA ALA A 247 -20.41 20.86 -14.47
C ALA A 247 -20.46 22.32 -14.03
N TYR A 248 -19.61 22.63 -13.07
CA TYR A 248 -19.52 23.95 -12.47
C TYR A 248 -18.07 24.38 -12.38
N ASP A 249 -17.87 25.68 -12.46
CA ASP A 249 -16.59 26.32 -12.20
C ASP A 249 -16.82 27.37 -11.13
N VAL A 250 -16.03 27.30 -10.07
CA VAL A 250 -16.05 28.28 -9.00
C VAL A 250 -14.72 29.01 -9.06
N SER A 251 -14.76 30.34 -8.99
CA SER A 251 -13.55 31.16 -9.04
C SER A 251 -13.60 32.30 -8.02
N MET A 252 -12.43 32.76 -7.59
CA MET A 252 -12.27 34.01 -6.86
C MET A 252 -11.38 35.00 -7.61
N SER A 253 -11.59 36.29 -7.36
CA SER A 253 -10.91 37.39 -8.08
C SER A 253 -9.37 37.37 -8.02
N GLU A 254 -8.76 36.95 -6.92
CA GLU A 254 -7.31 37.07 -6.72
C GLU A 254 -6.60 35.81 -6.18
N THR A 255 -7.34 34.73 -5.94
CA THR A 255 -6.82 33.51 -5.30
C THR A 255 -7.22 32.30 -6.13
N ASN A 256 -6.25 31.44 -6.47
CA ASN A 256 -6.47 30.19 -7.21
C ASN A 256 -6.38 28.93 -6.32
N GLU A 257 -5.64 29.02 -5.21
CA GLU A 257 -5.43 27.94 -4.24
C GLU A 257 -5.44 28.51 -2.81
N PHE A 258 -5.85 27.70 -1.84
CA PHE A 258 -5.93 28.13 -0.45
C PHE A 258 -5.65 26.99 0.53
N ASP A 259 -5.19 27.34 1.74
CA ASP A 259 -4.89 26.35 2.78
C ASP A 259 -6.13 26.02 3.62
N GLY A 260 -6.96 25.12 3.10
CA GLY A 260 -8.19 24.62 3.71
C GLY A 260 -9.12 24.06 2.64
N TYR A 261 -10.32 23.62 3.03
CA TYR A 261 -11.32 23.16 2.08
C TYR A 261 -12.51 24.12 2.04
N MET A 262 -12.93 24.47 0.83
CA MET A 262 -14.21 25.08 0.53
C MET A 262 -15.22 23.97 0.26
N GLU A 263 -16.48 24.19 0.64
CA GLU A 263 -17.55 23.20 0.48
C GLU A 263 -18.47 23.63 -0.65
N VAL A 264 -18.65 22.75 -1.63
CA VAL A 264 -19.60 22.94 -2.72
C VAL A 264 -20.69 21.90 -2.61
N THR A 265 -21.88 22.31 -2.21
CA THR A 265 -23.05 21.45 -2.15
C THR A 265 -23.86 21.58 -3.42
N ILE A 266 -24.04 20.47 -4.13
CA ILE A 266 -24.83 20.35 -5.35
C ILE A 266 -26.05 19.47 -5.06
N LYS A 267 -27.22 19.90 -5.51
CA LYS A 267 -28.43 19.06 -5.52
C LYS A 267 -28.47 18.24 -6.81
N TYR A 268 -28.72 16.94 -6.70
CA TYR A 268 -28.87 16.05 -7.85
C TYR A 268 -30.31 15.56 -7.98
N ASP A 269 -30.74 15.30 -9.21
CA ASP A 269 -32.02 14.64 -9.47
C ASP A 269 -31.79 13.12 -9.62
N PRO A 270 -32.42 12.27 -8.78
CA PRO A 270 -32.37 10.82 -8.96
C PRO A 270 -32.80 10.34 -10.36
N ALA A 271 -33.65 11.10 -11.06
CA ALA A 271 -34.08 10.79 -12.43
C ALA A 271 -32.95 10.96 -13.47
N ASP A 272 -31.92 11.75 -13.16
CA ASP A 272 -30.75 11.93 -14.03
C ASP A 272 -29.73 10.79 -13.87
N LEU A 273 -29.91 9.90 -12.90
CA LEU A 273 -28.98 8.79 -12.67
C LEU A 273 -29.18 7.66 -13.69
N PRO A 274 -28.10 6.95 -14.07
CA PRO A 274 -28.23 5.72 -14.86
C PRO A 274 -29.16 4.71 -14.18
N ALA A 275 -29.92 3.95 -14.97
CA ALA A 275 -30.86 2.96 -14.44
C ALA A 275 -30.15 1.94 -13.54
N GLY A 276 -30.66 1.74 -12.32
CA GLY A 276 -30.09 0.83 -11.33
C GLY A 276 -28.91 1.40 -10.52
N ALA A 277 -28.54 2.68 -10.72
CA ALA A 277 -27.52 3.34 -9.91
C ALA A 277 -28.02 3.59 -8.48
N ASP A 278 -27.21 3.22 -7.49
CA ASP A 278 -27.37 3.58 -6.08
C ASP A 278 -26.64 4.90 -5.80
N PRO A 279 -27.33 5.99 -5.44
CA PRO A 279 -26.70 7.29 -5.20
C PRO A 279 -25.50 7.24 -4.24
N SER A 280 -25.53 6.35 -3.24
CA SER A 280 -24.47 6.28 -2.23
C SER A 280 -23.21 5.55 -2.71
N LYS A 281 -23.30 4.81 -3.82
CA LYS A 281 -22.22 3.98 -4.37
C LYS A 281 -21.79 4.43 -5.76
N ASP A 282 -22.73 4.97 -6.52
CA ASP A 282 -22.62 5.16 -7.96
C ASP A 282 -22.40 6.60 -8.37
N LEU A 283 -22.53 7.55 -7.45
CA LEU A 283 -22.19 8.96 -7.67
C LEU A 283 -20.80 9.28 -7.14
N PHE A 284 -20.12 10.14 -7.87
CA PHE A 284 -18.80 10.66 -7.53
C PHE A 284 -18.58 12.02 -8.16
N CYS A 285 -17.53 12.73 -7.75
CA CYS A 285 -17.18 14.01 -8.33
C CYS A 285 -15.74 13.99 -8.83
N MET A 286 -15.51 14.60 -9.98
CA MET A 286 -14.18 14.78 -10.56
C MET A 286 -13.96 16.24 -10.94
N TYR A 287 -12.72 16.69 -10.90
CA TYR A 287 -12.29 17.94 -11.51
C TYR A 287 -11.45 17.67 -12.77
N LEU A 288 -11.52 18.59 -13.72
CA LEU A 288 -10.69 18.54 -14.90
C LEU A 288 -9.35 19.21 -14.58
N ASP A 289 -8.26 18.45 -14.60
CA ASP A 289 -6.92 19.03 -14.55
C ASP A 289 -6.59 19.60 -15.94
N GLU A 290 -6.63 20.93 -16.05
CA GLU A 290 -6.38 21.62 -17.32
C GLU A 290 -4.97 21.38 -17.87
N SER A 291 -4.01 21.02 -17.01
CA SER A 291 -2.61 20.80 -17.42
C SER A 291 -2.40 19.46 -18.12
N SER A 292 -3.07 18.40 -17.65
CA SER A 292 -3.02 17.06 -18.24
C SER A 292 -4.20 16.78 -19.17
N ASN A 293 -5.25 17.58 -19.11
CA ASN A 293 -6.55 17.33 -19.74
C ASN A 293 -7.14 15.96 -19.31
N GLU A 294 -6.97 15.61 -18.03
CA GLU A 294 -7.50 14.37 -17.43
C GLU A 294 -8.46 14.71 -16.29
N TRP A 295 -9.50 13.89 -16.12
CA TRP A 295 -10.37 13.94 -14.95
C TRP A 295 -9.68 13.31 -13.73
N LYS A 296 -9.76 14.00 -12.58
CA LYS A 296 -9.23 13.53 -11.30
C LYS A 296 -10.32 13.61 -10.23
N GLY A 297 -10.39 12.62 -9.34
CA GLY A 297 -11.41 12.60 -8.30
C GLY A 297 -11.25 13.75 -7.29
N LEU A 298 -12.38 14.25 -6.80
CA LEU A 298 -12.45 15.17 -5.66
C LEU A 298 -12.96 14.44 -4.41
N PRO A 299 -12.58 14.87 -3.20
CA PRO A 299 -13.27 14.48 -1.98
C PRO A 299 -14.75 14.90 -2.01
N TYR A 300 -15.64 14.00 -1.60
CA TYR A 300 -17.07 14.30 -1.47
C TYR A 300 -17.76 13.47 -0.39
N THR A 301 -18.95 13.93 0.01
CA THR A 301 -19.92 13.18 0.81
C THR A 301 -21.28 13.22 0.14
N ILE A 302 -22.05 12.14 0.26
CA ILE A 302 -23.39 12.03 -0.33
C ILE A 302 -24.41 11.94 0.79
N ASN A 303 -25.44 12.76 0.70
CA ASN A 303 -26.65 12.67 1.50
C ASN A 303 -27.79 12.26 0.57
N ALA A 304 -28.07 10.95 0.55
CA ALA A 304 -29.11 10.36 -0.29
C ALA A 304 -30.54 10.71 0.16
N SER A 305 -30.75 11.07 1.43
CA SER A 305 -32.06 11.53 1.90
C SER A 305 -32.43 12.91 1.36
N ASP A 306 -31.44 13.80 1.23
CA ASP A 306 -31.65 15.17 0.76
C ASP A 306 -31.33 15.36 -0.72
N ASN A 307 -30.92 14.28 -1.41
CA ASN A 307 -30.40 14.28 -2.78
C ASN A 307 -29.30 15.35 -2.99
N THR A 308 -28.35 15.41 -2.06
CA THR A 308 -27.23 16.36 -2.13
C THR A 308 -25.88 15.66 -2.12
N MET A 309 -24.93 16.26 -2.85
CA MET A 309 -23.51 15.92 -2.84
C MET A 309 -22.74 17.14 -2.35
N THR A 310 -21.94 16.99 -1.30
CA THR A 310 -21.01 18.03 -0.84
C THR A 310 -19.61 17.65 -1.26
N ILE A 311 -18.99 18.51 -2.08
CA ILE A 311 -17.64 18.38 -2.62
C ILE A 311 -16.72 19.26 -1.77
N TYR A 312 -15.53 18.76 -1.46
CA TYR A 312 -14.52 19.52 -0.74
C TYR A 312 -13.33 19.80 -1.66
N THR A 313 -13.03 21.07 -1.87
CA THR A 313 -11.90 21.49 -2.73
C THR A 313 -11.03 22.54 -2.05
N ASN A 314 -9.72 22.49 -2.29
CA ASN A 314 -8.72 23.46 -1.83
C ASN A 314 -8.18 24.36 -2.96
N HIS A 315 -8.75 24.22 -4.14
CA HIS A 315 -8.33 24.92 -5.35
C HIS A 315 -9.55 25.21 -6.23
N PHE A 316 -9.44 26.21 -7.10
CA PHE A 316 -10.48 26.55 -8.05
C PHE A 316 -10.25 25.83 -9.37
N THR A 317 -11.15 24.91 -9.69
CA THR A 317 -11.15 24.13 -10.94
C THR A 317 -12.59 23.95 -11.43
N THR A 318 -12.72 23.61 -12.71
CA THR A 318 -13.99 23.06 -13.22
C THR A 318 -14.16 21.64 -12.68
N PHE A 319 -15.26 21.40 -11.99
CA PHE A 319 -15.63 20.08 -11.48
C PHE A 319 -17.01 19.66 -11.96
N ALA A 320 -17.26 18.36 -11.91
CA ALA A 320 -18.48 17.76 -12.39
C ALA A 320 -18.87 16.58 -11.50
N PRO A 321 -20.15 16.49 -11.06
CA PRO A 321 -20.71 15.24 -10.58
C PRO A 321 -20.92 14.24 -11.72
N TRP A 322 -20.60 12.98 -11.45
CA TRP A 322 -20.67 11.85 -12.37
C TRP A 322 -21.44 10.69 -11.74
N ALA A 323 -21.96 9.80 -12.58
CA ALA A 323 -22.60 8.57 -12.17
C ALA A 323 -22.24 7.39 -13.08
N VAL A 324 -22.16 6.18 -12.52
CA VAL A 324 -21.93 4.93 -13.26
C VAL A 324 -22.78 3.79 -12.71
N SER A 325 -23.47 3.06 -13.58
CA SER A 325 -24.20 1.82 -13.22
C SER A 325 -23.52 0.55 -13.73
N GLU A 326 -22.50 0.69 -14.59
CA GLU A 326 -21.77 -0.44 -15.14
C GLU A 326 -20.97 -1.14 -14.04
N LYS A 327 -21.20 -2.45 -13.91
CA LYS A 327 -20.43 -3.32 -13.02
C LYS A 327 -19.20 -3.83 -13.75
N VAL A 328 -18.16 -4.18 -13.00
CA VAL A 328 -16.97 -4.81 -13.58
C VAL A 328 -17.37 -6.17 -14.16
N VAL A 329 -17.22 -6.35 -15.48
CA VAL A 329 -17.59 -7.58 -16.19
C VAL A 329 -16.33 -8.43 -16.47
N PRO A 330 -16.32 -9.74 -16.14
CA PRO A 330 -15.21 -10.63 -16.43
C PRO A 330 -14.85 -10.68 -17.92
N GLY A 331 -13.55 -10.71 -18.22
CA GLY A 331 -13.03 -10.85 -19.57
C GLY A 331 -11.62 -10.30 -19.75
N PRO A 332 -10.98 -10.55 -20.92
CA PRO A 332 -9.58 -10.16 -21.15
C PRO A 332 -9.34 -8.66 -21.00
N MET A 333 -10.32 -7.82 -21.36
CA MET A 333 -10.24 -6.36 -21.30
C MET A 333 -10.99 -5.75 -20.11
N MET A 334 -11.19 -6.54 -19.04
CA MET A 334 -11.84 -6.10 -17.81
C MET A 334 -11.16 -4.85 -17.24
N THR A 335 -11.94 -3.84 -16.86
CA THR A 335 -11.42 -2.59 -16.28
C THR A 335 -12.27 -2.12 -15.12
N VAL A 336 -11.65 -1.46 -14.14
CA VAL A 336 -12.35 -0.70 -13.10
C VAL A 336 -12.57 0.71 -13.62
N LYS A 337 -13.82 1.09 -13.88
CA LYS A 337 -14.17 2.40 -14.48
C LYS A 337 -14.17 3.56 -13.49
N LYS A 338 -14.45 3.29 -12.22
CA LYS A 338 -14.44 4.30 -11.14
C LYS A 338 -13.63 3.82 -9.94
N VAL A 339 -13.05 4.79 -9.24
CA VAL A 339 -12.64 4.60 -7.86
C VAL A 339 -13.58 5.45 -7.02
N GLN A 340 -14.27 4.83 -6.07
CA GLN A 340 -15.11 5.55 -5.12
C GLN A 340 -14.20 6.28 -4.11
N PHE A 341 -14.50 7.55 -3.84
CA PHE A 341 -13.83 8.26 -2.76
C PHE A 341 -14.25 7.63 -1.42
N PRO A 342 -13.31 7.30 -0.51
CA PRO A 342 -13.64 6.70 0.79
C PRO A 342 -14.20 7.75 1.76
N GLY A 343 -15.29 8.42 1.35
CA GLY A 343 -16.04 9.42 2.11
C GLY A 343 -17.14 8.79 2.97
N GLY A 344 -17.53 9.47 4.05
CA GLY A 344 -18.51 8.95 5.00
C GLY A 344 -18.02 7.72 5.77
N SER A 345 -18.94 6.99 6.40
CA SER A 345 -18.63 5.71 7.05
C SER A 345 -18.71 4.59 6.00
N PHE A 346 -17.63 3.82 5.89
CA PHE A 346 -17.47 2.75 4.91
C PHE A 346 -17.03 1.42 5.54
N MET A 347 -16.79 1.40 6.86
CA MET A 347 -16.60 0.19 7.66
C MET A 347 -17.33 0.35 9.00
N SER A 348 -17.86 -0.76 9.52
CA SER A 348 -18.38 -0.82 10.89
C SER A 348 -17.24 -0.83 11.91
N THR A 349 -17.52 -0.43 13.15
CA THR A 349 -16.51 -0.43 14.23
C THR A 349 -15.96 -1.83 14.53
N GLU A 350 -16.75 -2.89 14.30
CA GLU A 350 -16.29 -4.29 14.42
C GLU A 350 -15.31 -4.64 13.31
N GLU A 351 -15.64 -4.37 12.04
CA GLU A 351 -14.75 -4.60 10.90
C GLU A 351 -13.44 -3.82 11.05
N VAL A 352 -13.48 -2.60 11.61
CA VAL A 352 -12.28 -1.83 11.92
C VAL A 352 -11.39 -2.58 12.89
N ALA A 353 -11.94 -3.08 14.00
CA ALA A 353 -11.17 -3.84 14.98
C ALA A 353 -10.59 -5.12 14.38
N THR A 354 -11.42 -5.92 13.68
CA THR A 354 -10.99 -7.18 13.06
C THR A 354 -9.90 -6.95 12.02
N THR A 355 -10.04 -5.94 11.15
CA THR A 355 -9.00 -5.60 10.16
C THR A 355 -7.71 -5.19 10.85
N MET A 356 -7.77 -4.35 11.89
CA MET A 356 -6.56 -3.97 12.63
C MET A 356 -5.90 -5.16 13.34
N GLU A 357 -6.67 -6.10 13.88
CA GLU A 357 -6.17 -7.32 14.51
C GLU A 357 -5.49 -8.26 13.50
N GLU A 358 -6.06 -8.41 12.31
CA GLU A 358 -5.47 -9.18 11.21
C GLU A 358 -4.11 -8.59 10.79
N PHE A 359 -4.03 -7.27 10.64
CA PHE A 359 -2.77 -6.59 10.37
C PHE A 359 -1.81 -6.64 11.58
N ALA A 360 -2.30 -6.64 12.82
CA ALA A 360 -1.45 -6.81 14.00
C ALA A 360 -0.81 -8.21 14.07
N ALA A 361 -1.50 -9.24 13.58
CA ALA A 361 -1.02 -10.61 13.54
C ALA A 361 -0.01 -10.88 12.42
N ASN A 362 0.02 -10.03 11.39
CA ASN A 362 0.89 -10.18 10.22
C ASN A 362 2.15 -9.30 10.29
N SER A 363 3.22 -9.76 9.61
CA SER A 363 4.38 -8.90 9.37
C SER A 363 4.12 -8.01 8.15
N PRO A 364 4.59 -6.76 8.09
CA PRO A 364 4.15 -5.85 7.02
C PRO A 364 4.56 -6.21 5.59
N LYS A 365 5.45 -7.20 5.43
CA LYS A 365 5.91 -7.74 4.14
C LYS A 365 5.51 -9.22 3.95
N SER A 366 4.66 -9.77 4.81
CA SER A 366 4.18 -11.15 4.64
C SER A 366 3.10 -11.22 3.57
N ASP A 367 3.02 -12.38 2.91
CA ASP A 367 1.95 -12.68 1.95
C ASP A 367 0.56 -12.53 2.57
N GLY A 368 0.41 -12.82 3.86
CA GLY A 368 -0.84 -12.61 4.60
C GLY A 368 -1.29 -11.15 4.63
N ALA A 369 -0.37 -10.19 4.83
CA ALA A 369 -0.68 -8.77 4.80
C ALA A 369 -1.07 -8.29 3.40
N VAL A 370 -0.38 -8.81 2.39
CA VAL A 370 -0.69 -8.51 0.97
C VAL A 370 -2.06 -9.04 0.59
N ARG A 371 -2.42 -10.26 1.01
CA ARG A 371 -3.75 -10.84 0.77
C ARG A 371 -4.86 -10.00 1.41
N ALA A 372 -4.74 -9.67 2.70
CA ALA A 372 -5.70 -8.81 3.37
C ALA A 372 -5.86 -7.44 2.68
N GLY A 373 -4.76 -6.88 2.18
CA GLY A 373 -4.76 -5.66 1.37
C GLY A 373 -5.57 -5.79 0.07
N TRP A 374 -5.30 -6.86 -0.70
CA TRP A 374 -6.00 -7.14 -1.95
C TRP A 374 -7.47 -7.47 -1.75
N ASP A 375 -7.83 -8.18 -0.68
CA ASP A 375 -9.23 -8.49 -0.38
C ASP A 375 -10.04 -7.20 -0.20
N LYS A 376 -9.48 -6.21 0.51
CA LYS A 376 -10.11 -4.88 0.64
C LYS A 376 -10.17 -4.11 -0.68
N VAL A 377 -9.12 -4.17 -1.50
CA VAL A 377 -9.13 -3.54 -2.84
C VAL A 377 -10.22 -4.15 -3.73
N ASN A 378 -10.34 -5.48 -3.75
CA ASN A 378 -11.32 -6.19 -4.55
C ASN A 378 -12.75 -5.87 -4.12
N GLU A 379 -13.00 -5.87 -2.81
CA GLU A 379 -14.27 -5.45 -2.22
C GLU A 379 -14.61 -4.02 -2.67
N TRP A 380 -13.67 -3.08 -2.53
CA TRP A 380 -13.87 -1.68 -2.87
C TRP A 380 -14.12 -1.44 -4.36
N PHE A 381 -13.43 -2.19 -5.23
CA PHE A 381 -13.60 -2.09 -6.68
C PHE A 381 -14.79 -2.92 -7.21
N GLY A 382 -15.44 -3.72 -6.36
CA GLY A 382 -16.50 -4.62 -6.77
C GLY A 382 -16.02 -5.73 -7.71
N ILE A 383 -14.77 -6.19 -7.54
CA ILE A 383 -14.17 -7.27 -8.31
C ILE A 383 -14.60 -8.60 -7.70
N SER A 384 -15.41 -9.38 -8.43
CA SER A 384 -15.76 -10.76 -8.07
C SER A 384 -14.91 -11.73 -8.90
N ALA A 385 -13.72 -12.06 -8.40
CA ALA A 385 -12.81 -12.97 -9.08
C ALA A 385 -13.47 -14.34 -9.35
N GLN A 386 -13.38 -14.82 -10.58
CA GLN A 386 -14.04 -16.07 -11.00
C GLN A 386 -13.19 -17.33 -10.74
N VAL A 387 -11.88 -17.19 -10.48
CA VAL A 387 -10.92 -18.29 -10.35
C VAL A 387 -9.88 -18.00 -9.24
N GLY A 388 -9.72 -18.92 -8.29
CA GLY A 388 -8.77 -18.78 -7.18
C GLY A 388 -9.05 -17.58 -6.28
N SER A 389 -8.11 -17.22 -5.39
CA SER A 389 -8.12 -15.87 -4.81
C SER A 389 -7.30 -14.93 -5.71
N PHE A 390 -7.89 -13.83 -6.14
CA PHE A 390 -7.20 -12.79 -6.93
C PHE A 390 -5.88 -12.36 -6.30
N ALA A 391 -5.83 -12.33 -4.96
CA ALA A 391 -4.65 -12.01 -4.19
C ALA A 391 -3.50 -13.02 -4.36
N GLU A 392 -3.78 -14.31 -4.53
CA GLU A 392 -2.75 -15.32 -4.86
C GLU A 392 -2.17 -15.07 -6.24
N ASN A 393 -3.01 -14.86 -7.24
CA ASN A 393 -2.57 -14.55 -8.60
C ASN A 393 -1.71 -13.27 -8.64
N ALA A 394 -2.06 -12.26 -7.83
CA ALA A 394 -1.30 -11.02 -7.73
C ALA A 394 0.04 -11.18 -6.99
N LEU A 395 0.12 -12.10 -6.02
CA LEU A 395 1.35 -12.43 -5.31
C LEU A 395 2.38 -13.15 -6.20
N GLU A 396 1.90 -14.06 -7.06
CA GLU A 396 2.75 -14.84 -7.96
C GLU A 396 3.33 -14.01 -9.10
N MET A 397 2.63 -12.93 -9.49
CA MET A 397 3.08 -12.04 -10.55
C MET A 397 4.16 -11.06 -10.04
N GLY A 398 5.43 -11.40 -10.28
CA GLY A 398 6.57 -10.57 -9.86
C GLY A 398 6.53 -9.09 -10.31
N ALA A 399 5.86 -8.81 -11.45
CA ALA A 399 5.65 -7.45 -11.95
C ALA A 399 4.73 -6.59 -11.05
N LEU A 400 3.98 -7.20 -10.12
CA LEU A 400 3.07 -6.50 -9.21
C LEU A 400 3.69 -6.22 -7.84
N LYS A 401 4.98 -6.52 -7.62
CA LYS A 401 5.61 -6.35 -6.29
C LYS A 401 5.38 -4.95 -5.68
N GLY A 402 5.51 -3.88 -6.47
CA GLY A 402 5.24 -2.52 -5.99
C GLY A 402 3.76 -2.26 -5.72
N ILE A 403 2.86 -2.88 -6.49
CA ILE A 403 1.42 -2.77 -6.33
C ILE A 403 0.95 -3.54 -5.09
N ASN A 404 1.55 -4.70 -4.80
CA ASN A 404 1.29 -5.49 -3.59
C ASN A 404 1.59 -4.71 -2.31
N GLU A 405 2.66 -3.91 -2.31
CA GLU A 405 2.98 -3.00 -1.20
C GLU A 405 1.89 -1.92 -1.06
N VAL A 406 1.46 -1.29 -2.15
CA VAL A 406 0.39 -0.28 -2.13
C VAL A 406 -0.95 -0.88 -1.69
N ALA A 407 -1.31 -2.09 -2.14
CA ALA A 407 -2.53 -2.79 -1.73
C ALA A 407 -2.53 -3.08 -0.21
N THR A 408 -1.38 -3.51 0.34
CA THR A 408 -1.21 -3.69 1.79
C THR A 408 -1.45 -2.39 2.55
N GLU A 409 -0.90 -1.27 2.07
CA GLU A 409 -1.10 0.04 2.68
C GLU A 409 -2.55 0.54 2.58
N VAL A 410 -3.23 0.23 1.48
CA VAL A 410 -4.64 0.56 1.27
C VAL A 410 -5.53 -0.21 2.25
N GLY A 411 -5.32 -1.53 2.39
CA GLY A 411 -6.09 -2.37 3.31
C GLY A 411 -6.04 -1.87 4.76
N LEU A 412 -4.83 -1.57 5.26
CA LEU A 412 -4.67 -0.95 6.58
C LEU A 412 -5.23 0.48 6.62
N GLY A 413 -5.04 1.23 5.52
CA GLY A 413 -5.51 2.60 5.37
C GLY A 413 -7.02 2.74 5.58
N PHE A 414 -7.83 1.82 5.05
CA PHE A 414 -9.28 1.80 5.28
C PHE A 414 -9.63 1.75 6.78
N ALA A 415 -9.08 0.78 7.52
CA ALA A 415 -9.37 0.62 8.94
C ALA A 415 -8.94 1.85 9.76
N LEU A 416 -7.79 2.45 9.45
CA LEU A 416 -7.29 3.63 10.15
C LEU A 416 -8.10 4.89 9.84
N VAL A 417 -8.49 5.08 8.59
CA VAL A 417 -9.33 6.22 8.20
C VAL A 417 -10.72 6.10 8.82
N GLN A 418 -11.34 4.92 8.80
CA GLN A 418 -12.61 4.70 9.48
C GLN A 418 -12.48 4.88 10.99
N CYS A 419 -11.41 4.39 11.62
CA CYS A 419 -11.18 4.61 13.04
C CYS A 419 -11.12 6.10 13.38
N ALA A 420 -10.43 6.91 12.57
CA ALA A 420 -10.44 8.36 12.74
C ALA A 420 -11.85 8.92 12.68
N ILE A 421 -12.64 8.49 11.69
CA ILE A 421 -14.04 8.90 11.50
C ILE A 421 -14.86 8.61 12.76
N ASP A 422 -14.88 7.34 13.18
CA ASP A 422 -15.60 6.86 14.35
C ASP A 422 -15.20 7.63 15.62
N VAL A 423 -13.91 7.95 15.80
CA VAL A 423 -13.44 8.68 16.98
C VAL A 423 -14.06 10.08 17.05
N ALA A 424 -14.17 10.84 15.95
CA ALA A 424 -14.77 12.20 16.07
C ALA A 424 -16.29 12.17 16.18
N GLU A 425 -16.90 11.06 15.82
CA GLU A 425 -18.32 10.86 16.03
C GLU A 425 -18.61 10.29 17.42
N GLY A 426 -17.58 10.08 18.25
CA GLY A 426 -17.70 9.51 19.59
C GLY A 426 -18.11 8.03 19.59
N LYS A 427 -17.92 7.32 18.47
CA LYS A 427 -18.34 5.93 18.26
C LYS A 427 -17.28 4.89 18.59
N THR A 428 -16.04 5.29 18.85
CA THR A 428 -14.91 4.36 19.08
C THR A 428 -14.69 4.03 20.56
N GLY A 429 -14.40 2.76 20.85
CA GLY A 429 -13.97 2.31 22.17
C GLY A 429 -12.46 2.42 22.41
N LYS A 430 -12.04 2.50 23.69
CA LYS A 430 -10.62 2.59 24.10
C LYS A 430 -9.75 1.46 23.54
N ALA A 431 -10.30 0.26 23.36
CA ALA A 431 -9.55 -0.90 22.87
C ALA A 431 -9.08 -0.71 21.41
N THR A 432 -9.99 -0.35 20.51
CA THR A 432 -9.68 -0.06 19.10
C THR A 432 -8.70 1.10 18.98
N LEU A 433 -8.87 2.12 19.82
CA LEU A 433 -7.95 3.24 19.88
C LEU A 433 -6.54 2.78 20.26
N GLU A 434 -6.35 2.04 21.37
CA GLU A 434 -5.04 1.51 21.79
C GLU A 434 -4.43 0.55 20.76
N LEU A 435 -5.25 -0.28 20.12
CA LEU A 435 -4.81 -1.15 19.03
C LEU A 435 -4.21 -0.33 17.87
N SER A 436 -4.88 0.74 17.46
CA SER A 436 -4.37 1.64 16.43
C SER A 436 -2.99 2.21 16.84
N LYS A 437 -2.80 2.64 18.09
CA LYS A 437 -1.51 3.17 18.59
C LYS A 437 -0.40 2.13 18.50
N ASN A 438 -0.69 0.91 18.92
CA ASN A 438 0.27 -0.18 18.89
C ASN A 438 0.64 -0.57 17.46
N LEU A 439 -0.36 -0.59 16.58
CA LEU A 439 -0.18 -0.90 15.17
C LEU A 439 0.68 0.15 14.48
N TYR A 440 0.49 1.44 14.78
CA TYR A 440 1.38 2.51 14.32
C TYR A 440 2.84 2.24 14.72
N ASN A 441 3.10 2.04 16.01
CA ASN A 441 4.46 1.84 16.51
C ASN A 441 5.16 0.65 15.83
N TYR A 442 4.42 -0.42 15.56
CA TYR A 442 4.99 -1.61 14.90
C TYR A 442 5.16 -1.43 13.38
N TRP A 443 4.14 -0.95 12.69
CA TRP A 443 4.09 -0.89 11.22
C TRP A 443 4.83 0.33 10.65
N ALA A 444 4.71 1.49 11.28
CA ALA A 444 5.36 2.73 10.82
C ALA A 444 6.89 2.67 10.98
N LEU A 445 7.40 2.04 12.05
CA LEU A 445 8.84 1.88 12.25
C LEU A 445 9.47 0.86 11.30
N LYS A 446 8.71 -0.15 10.87
CA LYS A 446 9.27 -1.27 10.11
C LYS A 446 9.17 -1.06 8.61
N LEU A 447 8.01 -0.63 8.09
CA LEU A 447 7.76 -0.75 6.66
C LEU A 447 6.84 0.33 6.06
N ILE A 448 6.12 1.11 6.86
CA ILE A 448 5.21 2.14 6.33
C ILE A 448 5.71 3.54 6.70
N ASN A 449 6.53 4.14 5.84
CA ASN A 449 6.76 5.59 5.88
C ASN A 449 5.94 6.30 4.80
N THR A 450 4.61 6.22 4.90
CA THR A 450 3.74 7.05 4.05
C THR A 450 3.09 8.16 4.86
N SER A 451 3.10 9.36 4.29
CA SER A 451 2.50 10.54 4.90
C SER A 451 0.98 10.39 5.14
N ALA A 452 0.33 9.40 4.52
CA ALA A 452 -1.09 9.10 4.66
C ALA A 452 -1.41 8.43 6.00
N ILE A 453 -0.69 7.37 6.33
CA ILE A 453 -0.91 6.59 7.55
C ILE A 453 -0.45 7.40 8.77
N ASN A 454 0.68 8.12 8.66
CA ASN A 454 1.12 9.05 9.72
C ASN A 454 0.06 10.12 10.01
N LEU A 455 -0.54 10.69 8.96
CA LEU A 455 -1.60 11.68 9.10
C LEU A 455 -2.87 11.05 9.70
N ALA A 456 -3.18 9.80 9.35
CA ALA A 456 -4.32 9.08 9.88
C ALA A 456 -4.27 8.90 11.39
N PHE A 457 -3.11 8.48 11.89
CA PHE A 457 -2.90 8.36 13.32
C PHE A 457 -2.94 9.72 14.03
N VAL A 458 -2.29 10.77 13.49
CA VAL A 458 -2.34 12.11 14.11
C VAL A 458 -3.79 12.56 14.32
N GLY A 459 -4.65 12.35 13.32
CA GLY A 459 -6.09 12.62 13.41
C GLY A 459 -6.74 11.88 14.58
N VAL A 460 -6.66 10.54 14.59
CA VAL A 460 -7.24 9.67 15.64
C VAL A 460 -6.91 10.16 17.06
N PHE A 461 -5.64 10.45 17.33
CA PHE A 461 -5.18 10.85 18.67
C PHE A 461 -5.67 12.23 19.10
N VAL A 462 -5.60 13.22 18.20
CA VAL A 462 -6.02 14.59 18.52
C VAL A 462 -7.53 14.63 18.74
N ILE A 463 -8.29 13.89 17.94
CA ILE A 463 -9.75 13.85 18.05
C ILE A 463 -10.17 13.27 19.40
N ASP A 464 -9.69 12.08 19.77
CA ASP A 464 -10.01 11.42 21.05
C ASP A 464 -9.71 12.36 22.23
N TRP A 465 -8.56 13.01 22.19
CA TRP A 465 -8.15 13.93 23.23
C TRP A 465 -9.06 15.16 23.28
N SER A 466 -9.35 15.79 22.13
CA SER A 466 -10.21 16.97 22.05
C SER A 466 -11.62 16.70 22.59
N LEU A 467 -12.16 15.51 22.38
CA LEU A 467 -13.48 15.13 22.87
C LEU A 467 -13.50 14.81 24.38
N ASN A 468 -12.39 14.33 24.95
CA ASN A 468 -12.36 13.79 26.31
C ASN A 468 -11.78 14.73 27.39
N LYS A 469 -11.28 15.92 27.04
CA LYS A 469 -10.56 16.80 28.00
C LYS A 469 -11.15 18.19 28.23
N PHE A 470 -12.30 18.52 27.66
CA PHE A 470 -12.89 19.83 27.85
C PHE A 470 -13.89 19.86 29.03
N ILE A 471 -13.50 20.65 30.05
CA ILE A 471 -14.33 21.27 31.09
C ILE A 471 -14.54 20.42 32.36
N GLN A 472 -13.69 20.63 33.37
CA GLN A 472 -13.99 20.29 34.78
C GLN A 472 -13.49 21.33 35.80
N GLU A 473 -13.18 22.58 35.43
CA GLU A 473 -12.82 23.58 36.45
C GLU A 473 -13.58 24.90 36.25
N ALA A 474 -14.29 25.29 37.30
CA ALA A 474 -15.09 26.50 37.39
C ALA A 474 -14.18 27.74 37.35
N ILE A 475 -14.51 28.68 36.47
CA ILE A 475 -13.92 30.02 36.43
C ILE A 475 -14.39 30.75 37.70
N SER A 476 -13.55 30.77 38.74
CA SER A 476 -13.76 31.64 39.88
C SER A 476 -13.11 33.00 39.59
N GLY A 477 -13.91 34.06 39.65
CA GLY A 477 -13.44 35.43 39.43
C GLY A 477 -12.46 35.82 40.52
N ARG A 478 -11.16 35.75 40.21
CA ARG A 478 -10.09 36.14 41.13
C ARG A 478 -9.78 37.62 40.99
N THR A 479 -9.82 38.34 42.10
CA THR A 479 -9.54 39.79 42.19
C THR A 479 -8.12 40.07 42.70
N ASP A 480 -7.10 39.49 42.05
CA ASP A 480 -5.69 39.75 42.36
C ASP A 480 -5.07 40.77 41.38
N ILE A 481 -4.02 41.49 41.80
CA ILE A 481 -3.37 42.50 40.96
C ILE A 481 -2.55 41.89 39.82
N TYR A 482 -1.95 40.71 40.03
CA TYR A 482 -1.26 39.97 38.97
C TYR A 482 -2.24 39.42 37.95
N GLN A 483 -3.46 39.03 38.36
CA GLN A 483 -4.53 38.66 37.41
C GLN A 483 -4.88 39.86 36.51
N LYS A 484 -5.05 41.06 37.08
CA LYS A 484 -5.33 42.27 36.28
C LYS A 484 -4.16 42.64 35.34
N ALA A 485 -2.92 42.50 35.80
CA ALA A 485 -1.73 42.75 34.97
C ALA A 485 -1.63 41.75 33.82
N TYR A 486 -1.85 40.47 34.12
CA TYR A 486 -1.94 39.37 33.15
C TYR A 486 -3.04 39.62 32.11
N ASP A 487 -4.26 39.97 32.55
CA ASP A 487 -5.40 40.24 31.68
C ASP A 487 -5.13 41.43 30.74
N LEU A 488 -4.48 42.49 31.25
CA LEU A 488 -4.09 43.64 30.45
C LEU A 488 -3.03 43.27 29.39
N TYR A 489 -2.01 42.50 29.76
CA TYR A 489 -0.99 42.01 28.84
C TYR A 489 -1.63 41.23 27.68
N TYR A 490 -2.46 40.24 27.96
CA TYR A 490 -3.09 39.46 26.90
C TYR A 490 -4.14 40.24 26.13
N LYS A 491 -4.81 41.24 26.74
CA LYS A 491 -5.69 42.13 25.99
C LYS A 491 -4.91 42.91 24.93
N GLU A 492 -3.82 43.56 25.31
CA GLU A 492 -2.98 44.34 24.39
C GLU A 492 -2.30 43.45 23.34
N LYS A 493 -1.83 42.27 23.76
CA LYS A 493 -1.25 41.29 22.84
C LYS A 493 -2.26 40.81 21.80
N ARG A 494 -3.48 40.45 22.22
CA ARG A 494 -4.52 40.01 21.27
C ARG A 494 -4.87 41.09 20.25
N GLU A 495 -4.92 42.35 20.67
CA GLU A 495 -5.17 43.50 19.78
C GLU A 495 -3.99 43.73 18.81
N LYS A 496 -2.75 43.72 19.33
CA LYS A 496 -1.53 43.97 18.55
C LYS A 496 -1.23 42.86 17.54
N GLU A 497 -1.34 41.60 17.96
CA GLU A 497 -1.00 40.42 17.16
C GLU A 497 -2.21 39.83 16.44
N LYS A 498 -3.41 40.43 16.60
CA LYS A 498 -4.67 40.00 16.00
C LYS A 498 -5.00 38.53 16.32
N ILE A 499 -4.81 38.13 17.57
CA ILE A 499 -5.06 36.77 18.05
C ILE A 499 -6.58 36.57 18.18
N ASN A 500 -7.15 35.96 17.14
CA ASN A 500 -8.56 35.61 17.01
C ASN A 500 -8.72 34.13 16.63
N SER A 501 -9.94 33.69 16.31
CA SER A 501 -10.23 32.32 15.87
C SER A 501 -9.39 31.89 14.66
N VAL A 502 -9.10 32.80 13.73
CA VAL A 502 -8.26 32.53 12.54
C VAL A 502 -6.81 32.28 12.94
N TYR A 503 -6.26 33.06 13.88
CA TYR A 503 -4.93 32.83 14.43
C TYR A 503 -4.82 31.43 15.05
N TRP A 504 -5.78 31.07 15.91
CA TRP A 504 -5.77 29.77 16.57
C TRP A 504 -5.92 28.63 15.58
N TYR A 505 -6.86 28.73 14.64
CA TYR A 505 -7.03 27.75 13.56
C TYR A 505 -5.71 27.54 12.79
N LYS A 506 -5.08 28.61 12.28
CA LYS A 506 -3.83 28.50 11.51
C LYS A 506 -2.68 27.92 12.35
N THR A 507 -2.55 28.36 13.60
CA THR A 507 -1.49 27.92 14.50
C THR A 507 -1.64 26.44 14.84
N LEU A 508 -2.83 26.01 15.27
CA LEU A 508 -3.09 24.62 15.66
C LEU A 508 -3.01 23.68 14.45
N LYS A 509 -3.57 24.06 13.30
CA LYS A 509 -3.47 23.27 12.06
C LYS A 509 -2.02 23.08 11.62
N LYS A 510 -1.22 24.16 11.65
CA LYS A 510 0.22 24.09 11.35
C LYS A 510 0.95 23.16 12.31
N THR A 511 0.68 23.27 13.61
CA THR A 511 1.27 22.38 14.62
C THR A 511 0.91 20.93 14.32
N MET A 512 -0.37 20.62 14.12
CA MET A 512 -0.83 19.25 13.80
C MET A 512 -0.15 18.67 12.56
N ARG A 513 0.00 19.45 11.49
CA ARG A 513 0.71 19.01 10.27
C ARG A 513 2.21 18.82 10.46
N SER A 514 2.81 19.50 11.42
CA SER A 514 4.25 19.40 11.71
C SER A 514 4.62 18.22 12.62
N VAL A 515 3.63 17.60 13.27
CA VAL A 515 3.84 16.47 14.19
C VAL A 515 4.36 15.27 13.41
N LYS A 516 5.60 14.86 13.72
CA LYS A 516 6.23 13.67 13.13
C LYS A 516 5.82 12.38 13.82
N ASN A 517 5.49 12.47 15.11
CA ASN A 517 5.08 11.35 15.93
C ASN A 517 3.61 11.54 16.36
N PRO A 518 2.64 10.83 15.75
CA PRO A 518 1.23 10.87 16.12
C PRO A 518 0.96 10.71 17.61
N ALA A 519 1.78 9.94 18.34
CA ALA A 519 1.63 9.75 19.78
C ALA A 519 1.86 11.05 20.59
N GLN A 520 2.57 12.03 20.02
CA GLN A 520 2.83 13.35 20.62
C GLN A 520 1.86 14.42 20.10
N ALA A 521 0.97 14.11 19.16
CA ALA A 521 0.15 15.13 18.50
C ALA A 521 -0.71 15.95 19.47
N SER A 522 -1.31 15.27 20.45
CA SER A 522 -2.07 15.92 21.52
C SER A 522 -1.17 16.83 22.36
N GLU A 523 -0.02 16.34 22.81
CA GLU A 523 0.91 17.10 23.65
C GLU A 523 1.43 18.35 22.93
N GLU A 524 1.78 18.26 21.65
CA GLU A 524 2.26 19.40 20.86
C GLU A 524 1.18 20.47 20.66
N VAL A 525 -0.07 20.06 20.38
CA VAL A 525 -1.22 20.98 20.28
C VAL A 525 -1.48 21.69 21.62
N MET A 526 -1.40 20.95 22.72
CA MET A 526 -1.56 21.48 24.07
C MET A 526 -0.45 22.44 24.46
N LYS A 527 0.78 22.10 24.08
CA LYS A 527 1.96 22.89 24.34
C LYS A 527 1.87 24.27 23.71
N VAL A 528 1.30 24.39 22.51
CA VAL A 528 1.06 25.71 21.88
C VAL A 528 0.22 26.62 22.76
N ILE A 529 -0.90 26.12 23.28
CA ILE A 529 -1.81 26.91 24.11
C ILE A 529 -1.17 27.16 25.49
N HIS A 530 -0.49 26.16 26.05
CA HIS A 530 0.22 26.27 27.32
C HIS A 530 1.32 27.34 27.26
N ASP A 531 2.21 27.25 26.27
CA ASP A 531 3.31 28.19 26.08
C ASP A 531 2.76 29.61 25.85
N TYR A 532 1.66 29.73 25.10
CA TYR A 532 0.98 31.01 24.93
C TYR A 532 0.50 31.60 26.26
N VAL A 533 -0.17 30.85 27.13
CA VAL A 533 -0.70 31.38 28.41
C VAL A 533 0.39 31.61 29.45
N TRP A 534 1.54 30.95 29.32
CA TRP A 534 2.69 31.08 30.21
C TRP A 534 3.70 32.16 29.79
N GLU A 535 3.56 32.75 28.60
CA GLU A 535 4.53 33.71 28.06
C GLU A 535 4.73 34.93 28.96
N PHE A 536 3.65 35.46 29.55
CA PHE A 536 3.71 36.59 30.49
C PHE A 536 4.70 36.36 31.64
N TRP A 537 4.82 35.13 32.12
CA TRP A 537 5.66 34.78 33.27
C TRP A 537 7.14 34.57 32.92
N GLN A 538 7.50 34.54 31.62
CA GLN A 538 8.87 34.27 31.17
C GLN A 538 9.82 35.47 31.30
N ASP A 539 9.27 36.68 31.45
CA ASP A 539 10.06 37.91 31.58
C ASP A 539 9.59 38.71 32.80
N GLU A 540 10.39 38.69 33.87
CA GLU A 540 10.10 39.41 35.11
C GLU A 540 9.98 40.92 34.91
N SER A 541 10.66 41.49 33.90
CA SER A 541 10.58 42.92 33.60
C SER A 541 9.22 43.29 33.00
N VAL A 542 8.68 42.42 32.13
CA VAL A 542 7.32 42.57 31.59
C VAL A 542 6.28 42.44 32.71
N VAL A 543 6.43 41.45 33.60
CA VAL A 543 5.51 41.29 34.74
C VAL A 543 5.48 42.56 35.59
N GLY A 544 6.66 43.10 35.94
CA GLY A 544 6.79 44.33 36.72
C GLY A 544 6.17 45.54 36.02
N GLU A 545 6.39 45.72 34.71
CA GLU A 545 5.83 46.83 33.94
C GLU A 545 4.29 46.84 33.98
N TYR A 546 3.65 45.70 33.71
CA TYR A 546 2.20 45.61 33.70
C TYR A 546 1.60 45.72 35.11
N GLN A 547 2.28 45.18 36.12
CA GLN A 547 1.89 45.36 37.52
C GLN A 547 1.90 46.85 37.90
N ASP A 548 2.98 47.57 37.60
CA ASP A 548 3.10 49.00 37.88
C ASP A 548 2.01 49.82 37.20
N ARG A 549 1.66 49.48 35.96
CA ARG A 549 0.57 50.12 35.21
C ARG A 549 -0.78 49.91 35.90
N ILE A 550 -1.05 48.73 36.43
CA ILE A 550 -2.29 48.46 37.18
C ILE A 550 -2.27 49.17 38.54
N MET A 551 -1.15 49.16 39.28
CA MET A 551 -1.02 49.84 40.58
C MET A 551 -1.26 51.35 40.45
N LYS A 552 -0.70 51.99 39.42
CA LYS A 552 -0.93 53.42 39.10
C LYS A 552 -2.41 53.74 38.84
N ASN A 553 -3.12 52.85 38.15
CA ASN A 553 -4.52 53.06 37.77
C ASN A 553 -5.53 52.67 38.87
N THR A 554 -5.11 51.91 39.88
CA THR A 554 -6.01 51.40 40.95
C THR A 554 -5.71 51.96 42.34
N GLY A 555 -4.62 52.73 42.50
CA GLY A 555 -4.22 53.29 43.79
C GLY A 555 -3.71 52.24 44.79
N ALA A 556 -3.44 51.01 44.34
CA ALA A 556 -2.94 49.93 45.17
C ALA A 556 -1.48 50.20 45.59
N THR A 557 -1.18 50.11 46.88
CA THR A 557 0.14 50.42 47.46
C THR A 557 1.05 49.20 47.61
N GLY A 558 0.65 48.02 47.12
CA GLY A 558 1.44 46.80 47.18
C GLY A 558 0.89 45.70 46.27
N GLY A 559 1.79 44.85 45.77
CA GLY A 559 1.52 43.85 44.73
C GLY A 559 0.98 42.50 45.20
N GLY A 560 0.81 42.25 46.50
CA GLY A 560 0.59 40.87 46.98
C GLY A 560 1.81 39.95 46.70
N TYR A 561 1.76 38.71 47.17
CA TYR A 561 2.85 37.74 47.00
C TYR A 561 2.66 36.92 45.73
N LEU A 562 3.55 37.09 44.74
CA LEU A 562 3.60 36.25 43.55
C LEU A 562 4.29 34.93 43.91
N ASN A 563 3.55 33.82 43.82
CA ASN A 563 4.10 32.47 43.97
C ASN A 563 3.76 31.60 42.76
N GLU A 564 4.45 30.46 42.64
CA GLU A 564 4.24 29.54 41.50
C GLU A 564 2.81 29.00 41.42
N GLN A 565 2.14 28.81 42.56
CA GLN A 565 0.74 28.39 42.57
C GLN A 565 -0.16 29.43 41.92
N LEU A 566 0.02 30.73 42.24
CA LEU A 566 -0.77 31.82 41.68
C LEU A 566 -0.53 31.97 40.17
N LYS A 567 0.72 31.84 39.71
CA LYS A 567 1.03 31.84 38.27
C LYS A 567 0.29 30.72 37.55
N LYS A 568 0.41 29.49 38.07
CA LYS A 568 -0.26 28.30 37.53
C LYS A 568 -1.78 28.50 37.48
N ASP A 569 -2.34 28.95 38.58
CA ASP A 569 -3.77 29.18 38.76
C ASP A 569 -4.36 30.20 37.77
N ILE A 570 -3.65 31.32 37.52
CA ILE A 570 -4.05 32.34 36.54
C ILE A 570 -3.94 31.77 35.11
N SER A 571 -2.81 31.13 34.80
CA SER A 571 -2.56 30.53 33.48
C SER A 571 -3.57 29.43 33.14
N ASP A 572 -3.89 28.55 34.10
CA ASP A 572 -4.84 27.45 33.90
C ASP A 572 -6.27 27.96 33.65
N ALA A 573 -6.66 29.06 34.29
CA ALA A 573 -7.95 29.69 34.03
C ALA A 573 -8.02 30.27 32.61
N HIS A 574 -6.95 30.94 32.15
CA HIS A 574 -6.88 31.45 30.77
C HIS A 574 -6.82 30.32 29.75
N TYR A 575 -6.07 29.26 30.06
CA TYR A 575 -5.98 28.03 29.29
C TYR A 575 -7.39 27.44 29.04
N ALA A 576 -8.15 27.24 30.12
CA ALA A 576 -9.51 26.75 30.06
C ALA A 576 -10.44 27.67 29.25
N SER A 577 -10.27 28.99 29.35
CA SER A 577 -11.05 29.96 28.55
C SER A 577 -10.73 29.90 27.06
N ILE A 578 -9.47 29.76 26.67
CA ILE A 578 -9.08 29.60 25.26
C ILE A 578 -9.70 28.32 24.74
N ILE A 579 -9.49 27.20 25.43
CA ILE A 579 -10.06 25.91 25.10
C ILE A 579 -11.58 25.98 24.90
N LYS A 580 -12.30 26.62 25.83
CA LYS A 580 -13.74 26.82 25.71
C LYS A 580 -14.09 27.58 24.42
N THR A 581 -13.35 28.65 24.12
CA THR A 581 -13.55 29.43 22.89
C THR A 581 -13.29 28.59 21.64
N LEU A 582 -12.23 27.78 21.62
CA LEU A 582 -11.90 26.90 20.49
C LEU A 582 -13.00 25.85 20.25
N ASN A 583 -13.63 25.37 21.33
CA ASN A 583 -14.76 24.45 21.25
C ASN A 583 -16.03 25.15 20.76
N GLU A 584 -16.37 26.32 21.33
CA GLU A 584 -17.56 27.09 20.92
C GLU A 584 -17.48 27.63 19.48
N THR A 585 -16.27 27.74 18.92
CA THR A 585 -16.01 28.20 17.53
C THR A 585 -15.75 27.05 16.56
N ASN A 586 -15.91 25.79 17.00
CA ASN A 586 -15.72 24.58 16.21
C ASN A 586 -14.35 24.51 15.50
N ILE A 587 -13.31 25.15 16.04
CA ILE A 587 -11.97 25.15 15.44
C ILE A 587 -11.42 23.72 15.39
N PHE A 588 -11.57 22.97 16.48
CA PHE A 588 -11.11 21.58 16.53
C PHE A 588 -11.87 20.72 15.53
N GLU A 589 -13.20 20.80 15.51
CA GLU A 589 -14.03 20.04 14.57
C GLU A 589 -13.63 20.30 13.11
N ARG A 590 -13.37 21.56 12.76
CA ARG A 590 -12.89 21.91 11.43
C ARG A 590 -11.53 21.31 11.12
N ILE A 591 -10.53 21.49 12.00
CA ILE A 591 -9.20 20.95 11.72
C ILE A 591 -9.26 19.42 11.63
N VAL A 592 -10.07 18.79 12.48
CA VAL A 592 -10.35 17.36 12.45
C VAL A 592 -10.95 16.95 11.11
N LYS A 593 -11.99 17.65 10.63
CA LYS A 593 -12.61 17.43 9.31
C LYS A 593 -11.57 17.52 8.19
N GLU A 594 -10.76 18.57 8.17
CA GLU A 594 -9.73 18.76 7.14
C GLU A 594 -8.65 17.67 7.17
N ILE A 595 -8.20 17.25 8.36
CA ILE A 595 -7.26 16.13 8.50
C ILE A 595 -7.88 14.83 7.97
N ARG A 596 -9.16 14.56 8.26
CA ARG A 596 -9.87 13.36 7.72
C ARG A 596 -9.93 13.40 6.21
N LEU A 597 -10.29 14.55 5.63
CA LEU A 597 -10.31 14.73 4.17
C LEU A 597 -8.92 14.51 3.55
N ASP A 598 -7.87 15.06 4.17
CA ASP A 598 -6.49 14.83 3.72
C ASP A 598 -6.09 13.34 3.79
N MET A 599 -6.55 12.61 4.82
CA MET A 599 -6.30 11.16 4.93
C MET A 599 -7.05 10.36 3.87
N GLN A 600 -8.33 10.66 3.66
CA GLN A 600 -9.18 10.03 2.66
C GLN A 600 -8.66 10.29 1.25
N GLY A 601 -8.23 11.52 0.96
CA GLY A 601 -7.58 11.90 -0.30
C GLY A 601 -6.34 11.08 -0.60
N LYS A 602 -5.45 10.89 0.39
CA LYS A 602 -4.26 10.06 0.18
C LYS A 602 -4.57 8.57 0.03
N LEU A 603 -5.61 8.07 0.70
CA LEU A 603 -6.09 6.70 0.48
C LEU A 603 -6.66 6.55 -0.94
N TYR A 604 -7.42 7.54 -1.37
CA TYR A 604 -7.99 7.62 -2.71
C TYR A 604 -6.93 7.65 -3.80
N ASP A 605 -5.87 8.45 -3.65
CA ASP A 605 -4.75 8.51 -4.61
C ASP A 605 -4.10 7.13 -4.82
N LYS A 606 -3.95 6.36 -3.74
CA LYS A 606 -3.41 4.99 -3.81
C LYS A 606 -4.37 4.04 -4.52
N LEU A 607 -5.67 4.14 -4.26
CA LEU A 607 -6.68 3.37 -4.97
C LEU A 607 -6.69 3.71 -6.48
N CYS A 608 -6.64 5.00 -6.84
CA CYS A 608 -6.50 5.47 -8.23
C CYS A 608 -5.23 4.95 -8.90
N PHE A 609 -4.12 4.90 -8.16
CA PHE A 609 -2.89 4.27 -8.65
C PHE A 609 -3.10 2.78 -8.95
N ILE A 610 -3.67 2.01 -8.03
CA ILE A 610 -3.96 0.58 -8.27
C ILE A 610 -4.89 0.41 -9.48
N GLN A 611 -5.99 1.17 -9.55
CA GLN A 611 -6.93 1.15 -10.68
C GLN A 611 -6.20 1.39 -12.02
N LYS A 612 -5.34 2.41 -12.09
CA LYS A 612 -4.57 2.74 -13.29
C LYS A 612 -3.66 1.57 -13.70
N GLU A 613 -2.96 0.95 -12.76
CA GLU A 613 -2.10 -0.20 -13.03
C GLU A 613 -2.88 -1.45 -13.46
N MET A 614 -4.03 -1.69 -12.84
CA MET A 614 -4.94 -2.78 -13.17
C MET A 614 -5.56 -2.64 -14.57
N ASN A 615 -5.84 -1.41 -14.99
CA ASN A 615 -6.41 -1.12 -16.31
C ASN A 615 -5.37 -1.06 -17.44
N LYS A 616 -4.06 -1.18 -17.16
CA LYS A 616 -3.04 -1.18 -18.22
C LYS A 616 -3.24 -2.35 -19.17
N VAL A 617 -3.28 -2.05 -20.47
CA VAL A 617 -3.38 -3.05 -21.53
C VAL A 617 -1.99 -3.59 -21.85
N SER A 618 -1.85 -4.91 -21.79
CA SER A 618 -0.69 -5.67 -22.24
C SER A 618 -1.03 -6.43 -23.53
N LYS A 619 -0.01 -6.68 -24.34
CA LYS A 619 -0.14 -7.42 -25.61
C LYS A 619 0.56 -8.76 -25.49
N ILE A 620 -0.09 -9.81 -25.97
CA ILE A 620 0.47 -11.15 -26.09
C ILE A 620 0.48 -11.48 -27.57
N ASN A 621 1.66 -11.66 -28.16
CA ASN A 621 1.81 -12.15 -29.53
C ASN A 621 2.17 -13.63 -29.47
N VAL A 622 1.24 -14.49 -29.88
CA VAL A 622 1.48 -15.92 -30.04
C VAL A 622 2.03 -16.14 -31.44
N VAL A 623 3.22 -16.75 -31.53
CA VAL A 623 3.90 -17.01 -32.80
C VAL A 623 4.08 -18.51 -32.96
N VAL A 624 3.39 -19.09 -33.94
CA VAL A 624 3.43 -20.51 -34.23
C VAL A 624 4.38 -20.77 -35.40
N LYS A 625 5.35 -21.65 -35.18
CA LYS A 625 6.34 -22.06 -36.19
C LYS A 625 6.36 -23.58 -36.29
N ILE A 626 6.72 -24.08 -37.46
CA ILE A 626 7.01 -25.50 -37.65
C ILE A 626 8.51 -25.69 -37.44
N ASP A 627 8.89 -26.72 -36.70
CA ASP A 627 10.27 -27.12 -36.56
C ASP A 627 10.83 -27.49 -37.95
N PRO A 628 11.85 -26.78 -38.47
CA PRO A 628 12.40 -27.01 -39.80
C PRO A 628 13.01 -28.41 -39.97
N GLU A 629 13.29 -29.13 -38.88
CA GLU A 629 13.81 -30.49 -38.89
C GLU A 629 12.71 -31.56 -38.82
N CYS A 630 11.43 -31.15 -38.84
CA CYS A 630 10.28 -32.04 -38.71
C CYS A 630 9.49 -32.21 -40.02
N ASP A 631 9.73 -33.32 -40.72
CA ASP A 631 9.04 -33.64 -41.98
C ASP A 631 7.54 -33.95 -41.78
N GLU A 632 7.16 -34.47 -40.60
CA GLU A 632 5.81 -34.95 -40.26
C GLU A 632 4.74 -33.84 -40.29
N TYR A 633 5.17 -32.61 -39.99
CA TYR A 633 4.30 -31.44 -39.91
C TYR A 633 4.65 -30.38 -40.97
N SER A 634 5.51 -30.72 -41.94
CA SER A 634 5.98 -29.79 -42.98
C SER A 634 4.84 -29.23 -43.86
N ASP A 635 3.75 -29.99 -44.02
CA ASP A 635 2.56 -29.62 -44.78
C ASP A 635 1.50 -28.87 -43.95
N VAL A 636 1.73 -28.64 -42.64
CA VAL A 636 0.78 -27.91 -41.81
C VAL A 636 0.76 -26.43 -42.22
N GLU A 637 -0.42 -25.90 -42.51
CA GLU A 637 -0.59 -24.46 -42.67
C GLU A 637 -0.62 -23.81 -41.28
N VAL A 638 0.33 -22.91 -41.01
CA VAL A 638 0.40 -22.19 -39.73
C VAL A 638 -0.74 -21.17 -39.55
N GLY A 639 -1.47 -20.85 -40.62
CA GLY A 639 -2.62 -19.95 -40.58
C GLY A 639 -3.93 -20.65 -40.29
N GLY A 640 -4.80 -19.98 -39.52
CA GLY A 640 -6.10 -20.49 -39.12
C GLY A 640 -6.06 -21.55 -38.00
N LEU A 641 -4.92 -21.72 -37.34
CA LEU A 641 -4.79 -22.65 -36.21
C LEU A 641 -5.50 -22.10 -34.98
N ALA A 642 -6.24 -22.97 -34.29
CA ALA A 642 -6.95 -22.60 -33.07
C ALA A 642 -5.97 -22.40 -31.91
N VAL A 643 -6.03 -21.23 -31.29
CA VAL A 643 -5.23 -20.85 -30.11
C VAL A 643 -6.14 -20.84 -28.89
N GLN A 644 -5.70 -21.47 -27.80
CA GLN A 644 -6.41 -21.51 -26.53
C GLN A 644 -5.44 -21.21 -25.39
N PHE A 645 -5.76 -20.23 -24.54
CA PHE A 645 -5.01 -20.06 -23.30
C PHE A 645 -5.49 -21.08 -22.27
N ASN A 646 -4.55 -21.60 -21.47
CA ASN A 646 -4.85 -22.53 -20.38
C ASN A 646 -5.45 -21.77 -19.18
N VAL A 647 -6.79 -21.67 -19.15
CA VAL A 647 -7.57 -20.95 -18.14
C VAL A 647 -8.62 -21.86 -17.50
N ALA A 648 -8.91 -21.67 -16.20
CA ALA A 648 -9.72 -22.61 -15.45
C ALA A 648 -11.24 -22.48 -15.67
N SER A 649 -11.79 -21.25 -15.73
CA SER A 649 -13.25 -21.05 -15.81
C SER A 649 -13.80 -21.16 -17.24
N ASP A 650 -15.03 -21.67 -17.37
CA ASP A 650 -15.68 -21.81 -18.69
C ASP A 650 -16.02 -20.48 -19.35
N VAL A 651 -16.21 -19.41 -18.55
CA VAL A 651 -16.35 -18.04 -19.07
C VAL A 651 -15.05 -17.61 -19.73
N HIS A 652 -13.91 -17.81 -19.05
CA HIS A 652 -12.62 -17.44 -19.59
C HIS A 652 -12.21 -18.29 -20.79
N LYS A 653 -12.48 -19.61 -20.78
CA LYS A 653 -12.17 -20.48 -21.94
C LYS A 653 -12.76 -19.95 -23.25
N LYS A 654 -13.98 -19.40 -23.20
CA LYS A 654 -14.66 -18.83 -24.37
C LYS A 654 -14.10 -17.48 -24.83
N LEU A 655 -13.46 -16.73 -23.94
CA LEU A 655 -12.98 -15.37 -24.21
C LEU A 655 -11.45 -15.32 -24.46
N TRP A 656 -10.72 -16.29 -23.92
CA TRP A 656 -9.28 -16.43 -24.03
C TRP A 656 -8.91 -17.45 -25.11
N THR A 657 -9.33 -17.17 -26.33
CA THR A 657 -9.10 -18.00 -27.52
C THR A 657 -8.97 -17.11 -28.76
N GLY A 658 -8.44 -17.67 -29.85
CA GLY A 658 -8.43 -17.02 -31.16
C GLY A 658 -7.87 -17.94 -32.23
N THR A 659 -7.49 -17.34 -33.36
CA THR A 659 -6.93 -18.06 -34.50
C THR A 659 -5.73 -17.34 -35.06
N THR A 660 -4.69 -18.08 -35.45
CA THR A 660 -3.52 -17.50 -36.11
C THR A 660 -3.86 -16.92 -37.47
N ASP A 661 -3.17 -15.86 -37.84
CA ASP A 661 -3.17 -15.31 -39.19
C ASP A 661 -2.31 -16.14 -40.15
N LYS A 662 -2.24 -15.74 -41.41
CA LYS A 662 -1.48 -16.43 -42.48
C LYS A 662 0.01 -16.62 -42.16
N ASP A 663 0.59 -15.79 -41.28
CA ASP A 663 2.00 -15.81 -40.91
C ASP A 663 2.23 -16.64 -39.64
N GLY A 664 1.17 -17.25 -39.08
CA GLY A 664 1.22 -18.05 -37.86
C GLY A 664 1.15 -17.20 -36.59
N GLU A 665 0.79 -15.92 -36.69
CA GLU A 665 0.76 -15.00 -35.56
C GLU A 665 -0.67 -14.78 -35.05
N PHE A 666 -0.82 -14.62 -33.73
CA PHE A 666 -2.06 -14.23 -33.09
C PHE A 666 -1.80 -13.19 -32.00
N LEU A 667 -2.30 -11.97 -32.24
CA LEU A 667 -2.22 -10.88 -31.29
C LEU A 667 -3.45 -10.86 -30.37
N PHE A 668 -3.20 -11.01 -29.08
CA PHE A 668 -4.21 -10.96 -28.03
C PHE A 668 -3.93 -9.80 -27.08
N ASN A 669 -4.95 -9.00 -26.77
CA ASN A 669 -4.85 -7.90 -25.82
C ASN A 669 -5.60 -8.27 -24.53
N CYS A 670 -4.97 -7.98 -23.39
CA CYS A 670 -5.63 -8.10 -22.10
C CYS A 670 -5.20 -6.96 -21.17
N THR A 671 -6.05 -6.58 -20.24
CA THR A 671 -5.65 -5.72 -19.12
C THR A 671 -4.93 -6.54 -18.05
N THR A 672 -4.16 -5.88 -17.19
CA THR A 672 -3.59 -6.54 -15.99
C THR A 672 -4.69 -7.20 -15.15
N LEU A 673 -5.81 -6.50 -14.96
CA LEU A 673 -6.97 -7.01 -14.26
C LEU A 673 -7.57 -8.25 -14.92
N GLY A 674 -7.81 -8.20 -16.24
CA GLY A 674 -8.38 -9.34 -16.98
C GLY A 674 -7.47 -10.57 -16.91
N TYR A 675 -6.15 -10.37 -16.97
CA TYR A 675 -5.17 -11.46 -16.82
C TYR A 675 -5.22 -12.10 -15.43
N LEU A 676 -5.30 -11.29 -14.37
CA LEU A 676 -5.41 -11.79 -12.99
C LEU A 676 -6.75 -12.50 -12.73
N ASP A 677 -7.86 -11.96 -13.26
CA ASP A 677 -9.20 -12.57 -13.16
C ASP A 677 -9.29 -13.92 -13.90
N ALA A 678 -8.52 -14.06 -15.00
CA ALA A 678 -8.40 -15.31 -15.74
C ALA A 678 -7.58 -16.39 -15.03
N GLY A 679 -7.00 -16.09 -13.86
CA GLY A 679 -6.15 -17.03 -13.12
C GLY A 679 -4.67 -16.97 -13.51
N SER A 680 -4.21 -15.85 -14.07
CA SER A 680 -2.82 -15.67 -14.51
C SER A 680 -2.30 -16.81 -15.39
N PRO A 681 -2.90 -17.06 -16.57
CA PRO A 681 -2.56 -18.22 -17.41
C PRO A 681 -1.06 -18.27 -17.72
N GLN A 682 -0.44 -19.44 -17.50
CA GLN A 682 1.00 -19.66 -17.68
C GLN A 682 1.33 -20.37 -19.00
N GLU A 683 0.32 -20.75 -19.78
CA GLU A 683 0.48 -21.58 -20.97
C GLU A 683 -0.55 -21.23 -22.05
N VAL A 684 -0.11 -21.28 -23.31
CA VAL A 684 -0.95 -21.18 -24.50
C VAL A 684 -0.82 -22.47 -25.30
N ILE A 685 -1.94 -22.99 -25.76
CA ILE A 685 -2.06 -24.26 -26.48
C ILE A 685 -2.54 -23.98 -27.90
N VAL A 686 -1.96 -24.68 -28.86
CA VAL A 686 -2.40 -24.75 -30.25
C VAL A 686 -2.68 -26.20 -30.60
N THR A 687 -3.84 -26.44 -31.19
CA THR A 687 -4.27 -27.76 -31.64
C THR A 687 -4.08 -27.89 -33.15
N VAL A 688 -3.37 -28.92 -33.58
CA VAL A 688 -3.14 -29.23 -35.01
C VAL A 688 -3.57 -30.66 -35.31
N LYS A 689 -3.93 -30.94 -36.56
CA LYS A 689 -4.19 -32.32 -36.98
C LYS A 689 -2.87 -33.05 -37.16
N GLY A 690 -2.63 -34.05 -36.32
CA GLY A 690 -1.52 -34.97 -36.43
C GLY A 690 -1.60 -35.85 -37.69
N PRO A 691 -0.50 -36.48 -38.09
CA PRO A 691 -0.39 -37.33 -39.28
C PRO A 691 -1.29 -38.57 -39.26
N ALA A 692 -1.75 -39.00 -38.08
CA ALA A 692 -2.73 -40.08 -37.92
C ALA A 692 -4.20 -39.60 -38.00
N GLY A 693 -4.43 -38.32 -38.35
CA GLY A 693 -5.75 -37.70 -38.37
C GLY A 693 -6.34 -37.43 -36.98
N LYS A 694 -5.53 -37.54 -35.93
CA LYS A 694 -5.89 -37.19 -34.55
C LYS A 694 -5.38 -35.80 -34.22
N ASP A 695 -6.14 -35.05 -33.45
CA ASP A 695 -5.69 -33.75 -32.96
C ASP A 695 -4.55 -33.92 -31.95
N GLU A 696 -3.48 -33.15 -32.15
CA GLU A 696 -2.32 -33.05 -31.26
C GLU A 696 -2.18 -31.61 -30.77
N GLU A 697 -1.80 -31.47 -29.50
CA GLU A 697 -1.62 -30.18 -28.84
C GLU A 697 -0.13 -29.85 -28.70
N PHE A 698 0.19 -28.60 -28.99
CA PHE A 698 1.50 -28.00 -28.79
C PHE A 698 1.34 -26.78 -27.91
N SER A 699 2.23 -26.61 -26.92
CA SER A 699 2.13 -25.50 -25.99
C SER A 699 3.36 -24.62 -25.93
N GLY A 700 3.13 -23.37 -25.53
CA GLY A 700 4.16 -22.36 -25.29
C GLY A 700 3.98 -21.74 -23.92
N GLU A 701 5.10 -21.48 -23.24
CA GLU A 701 5.10 -20.84 -21.92
C GLU A 701 4.71 -19.36 -22.04
N LEU A 702 3.77 -18.93 -21.22
CA LEU A 702 3.33 -17.54 -21.10
C LEU A 702 3.82 -16.94 -19.79
N LYS A 703 4.72 -15.97 -19.90
CA LYS A 703 5.16 -15.11 -18.80
C LYS A 703 4.92 -13.67 -19.16
N LEU A 704 3.83 -13.09 -18.65
CA LEU A 704 3.45 -11.72 -18.98
C LEU A 704 4.56 -10.73 -18.57
N ALA A 705 5.11 -10.01 -19.55
CA ALA A 705 6.21 -9.06 -19.33
C ALA A 705 5.79 -7.83 -18.49
N GLY A 706 4.49 -7.51 -18.44
CA GLY A 706 3.93 -6.35 -17.76
C GLY A 706 4.23 -5.01 -18.44
N GLU A 707 3.74 -3.91 -17.83
CA GLU A 707 4.04 -2.51 -18.21
C GLU A 707 3.71 -2.12 -19.66
N GLY A 708 2.73 -2.76 -20.29
CA GLY A 708 2.35 -2.48 -21.69
C GLY A 708 3.34 -2.97 -22.75
N LYS A 709 4.32 -3.79 -22.34
CA LYS A 709 5.23 -4.48 -23.27
C LYS A 709 4.48 -5.61 -23.99
N THR A 710 4.98 -5.97 -25.18
CA THR A 710 4.48 -7.15 -25.90
C THR A 710 5.20 -8.38 -25.38
N THR A 711 4.43 -9.35 -24.90
CA THR A 711 4.91 -10.68 -24.53
C THR A 711 4.83 -11.57 -25.75
N VAL A 712 5.93 -12.22 -26.13
CA VAL A 712 5.93 -13.16 -27.26
C VAL A 712 5.88 -14.57 -26.71
N VAL A 713 4.90 -15.36 -27.15
CA VAL A 713 4.77 -16.78 -26.84
C VAL A 713 5.08 -17.55 -28.12
N GLU A 714 6.24 -18.20 -28.16
CA GLU A 714 6.61 -19.04 -29.31
C GLU A 714 6.16 -20.48 -29.10
N ILE A 715 5.44 -21.02 -30.08
CA ILE A 715 4.99 -22.41 -30.11
C ILE A 715 5.62 -23.08 -31.33
N MET A 716 6.41 -24.13 -31.11
CA MET A 716 7.06 -24.90 -32.17
C MET A 716 6.33 -26.22 -32.39
N ILE A 717 5.64 -26.35 -33.53
CA ILE A 717 4.99 -27.60 -33.98
C ILE A 717 6.09 -28.56 -34.45
N GLY A 718 5.98 -29.82 -34.04
CA GLY A 718 6.94 -30.86 -34.41
C GLY A 718 8.23 -30.88 -33.56
N ALA A 719 8.35 -29.99 -32.57
CA ALA A 719 9.48 -29.97 -31.64
C ALA A 719 9.62 -31.33 -30.90
N PRO A 720 10.85 -31.84 -30.69
CA PRO A 720 11.08 -33.09 -29.98
C PRO A 720 10.55 -33.05 -28.54
N LYS A 721 9.76 -34.06 -28.16
CA LYS A 721 9.21 -34.24 -26.80
C LYS A 721 10.19 -35.04 -25.93
N LEU A 722 10.24 -34.76 -24.62
CA LEU A 722 10.94 -35.59 -23.63
C LEU A 722 10.15 -36.87 -23.36
N GLU A 723 10.21 -37.80 -24.29
CA GLU A 723 9.48 -39.07 -24.22
C GLU A 723 10.28 -40.19 -24.89
N GLY A 724 9.84 -41.42 -24.72
CA GLY A 724 10.42 -42.61 -25.34
C GLY A 724 11.64 -43.14 -24.62
N THR A 725 12.19 -44.23 -25.17
CA THR A 725 13.38 -44.91 -24.65
C THR A 725 14.58 -44.65 -25.55
N TRP A 726 15.71 -44.28 -24.97
CA TRP A 726 16.88 -43.78 -25.69
C TRP A 726 18.13 -44.58 -25.37
N LYS A 727 18.81 -45.05 -26.41
CA LYS A 727 20.14 -45.65 -26.28
C LYS A 727 21.19 -44.56 -26.14
N LEU A 728 22.11 -44.70 -25.19
CA LEU A 728 23.18 -43.75 -24.94
C LEU A 728 24.53 -44.26 -25.46
N ASP A 729 25.22 -43.45 -26.26
CA ASP A 729 26.65 -43.58 -26.54
C ASP A 729 27.41 -42.54 -25.71
N ALA A 730 28.15 -42.99 -24.69
CA ALA A 730 28.80 -42.13 -23.71
C ALA A 730 30.33 -42.22 -23.79
N THR A 731 31.00 -41.08 -23.71
CA THR A 731 32.46 -40.97 -23.72
C THR A 731 32.91 -40.17 -22.49
N ILE A 732 33.78 -40.74 -21.66
CA ILE A 732 34.24 -40.09 -20.42
C ILE A 732 35.10 -38.87 -20.76
N THR A 733 34.72 -37.71 -20.24
CA THR A 733 35.48 -36.46 -20.41
C THR A 733 36.28 -36.10 -19.16
N LYS A 734 35.82 -36.55 -18.00
CA LYS A 734 36.51 -36.39 -16.71
C LYS A 734 36.09 -37.47 -15.72
N MET A 735 37.03 -37.93 -14.90
CA MET A 735 36.77 -38.85 -13.79
C MET A 735 37.57 -38.43 -12.56
N THR A 736 36.97 -38.53 -11.39
CA THR A 736 37.59 -38.32 -10.08
C THR A 736 37.12 -39.44 -9.15
N MET A 737 38.06 -40.11 -8.48
CA MET A 737 37.83 -41.32 -7.68
C MET A 737 38.17 -41.11 -6.18
N ASP A 738 38.13 -39.87 -5.71
CA ASP A 738 38.56 -39.48 -4.37
C ASP A 738 37.77 -40.20 -3.27
N ALA A 739 36.48 -40.44 -3.46
CA ALA A 739 35.63 -41.09 -2.46
C ALA A 739 35.82 -42.62 -2.41
N SER A 740 35.95 -43.28 -3.56
CA SER A 740 36.11 -44.75 -3.63
C SER A 740 37.47 -45.23 -3.12
N LEU A 741 38.51 -44.40 -3.29
CA LEU A 741 39.88 -44.79 -2.96
C LEU A 741 40.38 -44.18 -1.64
N GLN A 742 39.50 -43.51 -0.89
CA GLN A 742 39.88 -42.80 0.34
C GLN A 742 40.46 -43.68 1.45
N TYR A 743 40.00 -44.94 1.57
CA TYR A 743 40.51 -45.87 2.58
C TYR A 743 41.90 -46.41 2.20
N MET A 744 42.18 -46.48 0.90
CA MET A 744 43.49 -46.84 0.38
C MET A 744 44.49 -45.69 0.53
N ASP A 745 44.04 -44.43 0.44
CA ASP A 745 44.90 -43.28 0.78
C ASP A 745 45.43 -43.38 2.21
N GLY A 746 44.55 -43.64 3.19
CA GLY A 746 44.96 -43.77 4.60
C GLY A 746 45.88 -44.95 4.87
N MET A 747 45.68 -46.08 4.16
CA MET A 747 46.60 -47.22 4.22
C MET A 747 47.94 -46.92 3.54
N ALA A 748 47.94 -46.26 2.38
CA ALA A 748 49.16 -45.88 1.67
C ALA A 748 49.99 -44.86 2.47
N ASP A 749 49.35 -43.89 3.11
CA ASP A 749 50.01 -42.95 4.03
C ASP A 749 50.63 -43.70 5.23
N PHE A 750 49.94 -44.69 5.81
CA PHE A 750 50.48 -45.53 6.89
C PHE A 750 51.75 -46.30 6.50
N TYR A 751 51.82 -46.78 5.24
CA TYR A 751 53.00 -47.47 4.70
C TYR A 751 54.03 -46.54 4.04
N GLY A 752 53.83 -45.21 4.10
CA GLY A 752 54.76 -44.22 3.54
C GLY A 752 54.76 -44.09 2.01
N SER A 753 53.75 -44.64 1.32
CA SER A 753 53.61 -44.65 -0.15
C SER A 753 52.45 -43.78 -0.66
N GLY A 754 51.88 -42.92 0.19
CA GLY A 754 50.69 -42.13 -0.12
C GLY A 754 50.80 -41.22 -1.35
N ASP A 755 51.95 -40.56 -1.54
CA ASP A 755 52.16 -39.67 -2.68
C ASP A 755 52.24 -40.44 -4.01
N ASP A 756 52.91 -41.59 -4.02
CA ASP A 756 52.98 -42.48 -5.18
C ASP A 756 51.60 -43.05 -5.52
N TYR A 757 50.82 -43.44 -4.50
CA TYR A 757 49.46 -43.95 -4.68
C TYR A 757 48.52 -42.88 -5.26
N ARG A 758 48.58 -41.64 -4.75
CA ARG A 758 47.79 -40.51 -5.29
C ARG A 758 48.23 -40.14 -6.71
N ALA A 759 49.53 -40.23 -7.02
CA ALA A 759 50.04 -40.01 -8.38
C ALA A 759 49.53 -41.08 -9.35
N GLU A 760 49.51 -42.35 -8.94
CA GLU A 760 48.99 -43.44 -9.76
C GLU A 760 47.47 -43.37 -9.94
N ARG A 761 46.72 -43.00 -8.89
CA ARG A 761 45.28 -42.70 -9.00
C ARG A 761 45.00 -41.64 -10.06
N LYS A 762 45.75 -40.53 -10.05
CA LYS A 762 45.61 -39.48 -11.07
C LYS A 762 45.91 -39.99 -12.47
N LYS A 763 46.89 -40.89 -12.64
CA LYS A 763 47.13 -41.53 -13.95
C LYS A 763 45.96 -42.40 -14.39
N VAL A 764 45.36 -43.16 -13.48
CA VAL A 764 44.17 -43.97 -13.78
C VAL A 764 43.01 -43.06 -14.17
N GLU A 765 42.76 -41.99 -13.42
CA GLU A 765 41.72 -40.98 -13.76
C GLU A 765 41.93 -40.37 -15.15
N GLU A 766 43.17 -40.02 -15.51
CA GLU A 766 43.51 -39.50 -16.84
C GLU A 766 43.40 -40.57 -17.94
N GLN A 767 43.75 -41.83 -17.65
CA GLN A 767 43.60 -42.94 -18.61
C GLN A 767 42.14 -43.26 -18.95
N MET A 768 41.21 -42.93 -18.05
CA MET A 768 39.77 -43.12 -18.29
C MET A 768 39.20 -42.06 -19.23
N LYS A 769 39.86 -40.91 -19.39
CA LYS A 769 39.44 -39.85 -20.31
C LYS A 769 39.48 -40.35 -21.76
N GLY A 770 38.39 -40.15 -22.49
CA GLY A 770 38.21 -40.60 -23.87
C GLY A 770 37.72 -42.05 -24.01
N GLN A 771 37.62 -42.81 -22.91
CA GLN A 771 37.07 -44.18 -22.98
C GLN A 771 35.54 -44.17 -23.12
N LYS A 772 35.01 -45.19 -23.80
CA LYS A 772 33.57 -45.42 -23.92
C LYS A 772 33.01 -45.99 -22.61
N ALA A 773 31.90 -45.43 -22.15
CA ALA A 773 31.17 -45.91 -20.99
C ALA A 773 29.84 -46.54 -21.42
N GLN A 774 29.45 -47.63 -20.76
CA GLN A 774 28.12 -48.21 -20.93
C GLN A 774 27.17 -47.58 -19.91
N LEU A 775 26.18 -46.84 -20.42
CA LEU A 775 25.06 -46.34 -19.64
C LEU A 775 23.79 -47.15 -19.97
N PRO A 776 22.86 -47.30 -19.02
CA PRO A 776 21.55 -47.88 -19.32
C PRO A 776 20.79 -47.01 -20.31
N ASP A 777 19.82 -47.61 -21.00
CA ASP A 777 18.90 -46.86 -21.85
C ASP A 777 18.14 -45.83 -20.99
N LEU A 778 18.10 -44.59 -21.47
CA LEU A 778 17.42 -43.48 -20.81
C LEU A 778 15.96 -43.48 -21.21
N LYS A 779 15.07 -43.71 -20.24
CA LYS A 779 13.63 -43.56 -20.42
C LYS A 779 13.22 -42.15 -20.07
N LEU A 780 12.64 -41.44 -21.03
CA LEU A 780 12.17 -40.07 -20.84
C LEU A 780 10.66 -40.00 -20.61
N ASP A 781 9.93 -41.08 -20.87
CA ASP A 781 8.51 -41.19 -20.51
C ASP A 781 8.32 -40.94 -19.01
N GLU A 782 7.45 -39.99 -18.66
CA GLU A 782 7.09 -39.67 -17.27
C GLU A 782 8.30 -39.29 -16.38
N ILE A 783 9.44 -38.91 -16.99
CA ILE A 783 10.70 -38.64 -16.27
C ILE A 783 10.56 -37.51 -15.24
N GLU A 784 9.65 -36.57 -15.46
CA GLU A 784 9.36 -35.44 -14.58
C GLU A 784 8.78 -35.86 -13.21
N TYR A 785 8.15 -37.03 -13.11
CA TYR A 785 7.67 -37.54 -11.82
C TYR A 785 8.82 -38.03 -10.93
N ILE A 786 9.89 -38.52 -11.53
CA ILE A 786 11.01 -39.16 -10.85
C ILE A 786 12.25 -38.25 -10.73
N MET A 787 12.43 -37.28 -11.62
CA MET A 787 13.58 -36.38 -11.68
C MET A 787 13.14 -34.93 -11.87
N ASP A 788 13.98 -33.99 -11.43
CA ASP A 788 13.77 -32.58 -11.73
C ASP A 788 14.17 -32.30 -13.18
N VAL A 789 13.22 -31.80 -13.96
CA VAL A 789 13.45 -31.40 -15.36
C VAL A 789 13.34 -29.89 -15.46
N LYS A 790 14.33 -29.26 -16.09
CA LYS A 790 14.34 -27.82 -16.35
C LYS A 790 14.78 -27.57 -17.79
N ARG A 791 14.20 -26.54 -18.40
CA ARG A 791 14.61 -26.08 -19.73
C ARG A 791 15.55 -24.88 -19.61
N GLU A 792 16.74 -24.99 -20.22
CA GLU A 792 17.76 -23.93 -20.28
C GLU A 792 18.09 -23.63 -21.75
N GLY A 793 17.32 -22.71 -22.36
CA GLY A 793 17.42 -22.43 -23.80
C GLY A 793 17.09 -23.66 -24.63
N GLN A 794 18.05 -24.13 -25.44
CA GLN A 794 17.93 -25.32 -26.28
C GLN A 794 18.19 -26.65 -25.53
N TYR A 795 18.52 -26.61 -24.24
CA TYR A 795 18.86 -27.79 -23.45
C TYR A 795 17.75 -28.17 -22.47
N TYR A 796 17.56 -29.48 -22.29
CA TYR A 796 16.88 -30.07 -21.15
C TYR A 796 17.90 -30.50 -20.11
N VAL A 797 17.77 -29.99 -18.89
CA VAL A 797 18.55 -30.39 -17.72
C VAL A 797 17.68 -31.31 -16.87
N ILE A 798 18.05 -32.59 -16.83
CA ILE A 798 17.33 -33.66 -16.14
C ILE A 798 18.20 -34.13 -14.99
N SER A 799 17.86 -33.80 -13.75
CA SER A 799 18.69 -34.08 -12.58
C SER A 799 17.94 -34.83 -11.49
N SER A 800 18.64 -35.68 -10.74
CA SER A 800 18.12 -36.24 -9.50
C SER A 800 17.71 -35.09 -8.56
N LYS A 801 16.61 -35.25 -7.81
CA LYS A 801 16.09 -34.20 -6.90
C LYS A 801 17.10 -33.77 -5.83
N ASN A 802 18.04 -34.65 -5.51
CA ASN A 802 19.13 -34.47 -4.57
C ASN A 802 20.47 -34.14 -5.25
N PHE A 803 20.49 -33.69 -6.51
CA PHE A 803 21.74 -33.52 -7.26
C PHE A 803 22.74 -32.56 -6.61
N ASN A 804 22.23 -31.49 -5.98
CA ASN A 804 23.05 -30.52 -5.27
C ASN A 804 23.22 -30.83 -3.76
N ASP A 805 22.76 -32.00 -3.29
CA ASP A 805 22.91 -32.42 -1.89
C ASP A 805 24.21 -33.22 -1.70
N PRO A 806 25.23 -32.67 -1.02
CA PRO A 806 26.51 -33.35 -0.80
C PRO A 806 26.41 -34.52 0.19
N THR A 807 25.27 -34.72 0.84
CA THR A 807 25.00 -35.86 1.72
C THR A 807 24.37 -37.05 0.98
N ALA A 808 23.95 -36.86 -0.27
CA ALA A 808 23.40 -37.92 -1.09
C ALA A 808 24.49 -38.93 -1.48
N LEU A 809 24.18 -40.22 -1.28
CA LEU A 809 25.08 -41.33 -1.65
C LEU A 809 25.42 -41.33 -3.15
N GLY A 810 24.47 -40.93 -4.00
CA GLY A 810 24.68 -40.76 -5.42
C GLY A 810 23.61 -39.89 -6.07
N SER A 811 24.00 -39.18 -7.12
CA SER A 811 23.10 -38.34 -7.92
C SER A 811 23.59 -38.24 -9.37
N VAL A 812 22.66 -37.98 -10.29
CA VAL A 812 22.97 -37.84 -11.71
C VAL A 812 22.30 -36.61 -12.31
N GLN A 813 22.92 -36.06 -13.34
CA GLN A 813 22.37 -35.00 -14.17
C GLN A 813 22.69 -35.27 -15.64
N TYR A 814 21.68 -35.15 -16.49
CA TYR A 814 21.80 -35.10 -17.94
C TYR A 814 21.54 -33.67 -18.40
N LYS A 815 22.33 -33.16 -19.33
CA LYS A 815 22.06 -31.91 -20.03
C LYS A 815 22.05 -32.20 -21.53
N ILE A 816 20.87 -32.37 -22.09
CA ILE A 816 20.67 -32.86 -23.47
C ILE A 816 20.06 -31.79 -24.36
N LYS A 817 20.47 -31.76 -25.61
CA LYS A 817 19.88 -30.97 -26.69
C LYS A 817 19.47 -31.95 -27.78
N PHE A 818 18.18 -31.97 -28.12
CA PHE A 818 17.73 -32.72 -29.28
C PHE A 818 18.33 -32.16 -30.57
N THR A 819 18.85 -33.05 -31.39
CA THR A 819 19.38 -32.76 -32.73
C THR A 819 18.47 -33.29 -33.83
N SER A 820 17.43 -34.03 -33.44
CA SER A 820 16.26 -34.40 -34.25
C SER A 820 15.22 -35.06 -33.32
N ARG A 821 14.08 -35.51 -33.84
CA ARG A 821 13.10 -36.32 -33.09
C ARG A 821 13.68 -37.65 -32.57
N ASN A 822 14.74 -38.17 -33.20
CA ASN A 822 15.31 -39.49 -32.91
C ASN A 822 16.77 -39.42 -32.40
N SER A 823 17.33 -38.22 -32.23
CA SER A 823 18.71 -38.05 -31.75
C SER A 823 18.86 -36.86 -30.82
N PHE A 824 19.77 -36.98 -29.86
CA PHE A 824 20.22 -35.84 -29.06
C PHE A 824 21.73 -35.91 -28.83
N GLU A 825 22.32 -34.78 -28.47
CA GLU A 825 23.67 -34.67 -27.94
C GLU A 825 23.65 -33.96 -26.58
N GLY A 826 24.61 -34.23 -25.72
CA GLY A 826 24.61 -33.62 -24.39
C GLY A 826 25.76 -34.06 -23.51
N THR A 827 25.62 -33.72 -22.23
CA THR A 827 26.54 -34.15 -21.18
C THR A 827 25.83 -34.92 -20.09
N TYR A 828 26.59 -35.78 -19.41
CA TYR A 828 26.18 -36.51 -18.22
C TYR A 828 27.15 -36.20 -17.09
N VAL A 829 26.62 -36.00 -15.89
CA VAL A 829 27.39 -35.85 -14.65
C VAL A 829 26.85 -36.83 -13.62
N GLY A 830 27.69 -37.73 -13.14
CA GLY A 830 27.40 -38.61 -12.01
C GLY A 830 28.26 -38.24 -10.81
N LEU A 831 27.62 -38.06 -9.65
CA LEU A 831 28.28 -37.75 -8.38
C LEU A 831 28.00 -38.89 -7.39
N ASN A 832 29.01 -39.28 -6.60
CA ASN A 832 28.82 -40.14 -5.43
C ASN A 832 29.63 -39.58 -4.26
N HIS A 833 28.99 -39.39 -3.10
CA HIS A 833 29.65 -38.85 -1.91
C HIS A 833 29.84 -39.95 -0.86
N LEU A 834 31.05 -40.03 -0.30
CA LEU A 834 31.36 -40.94 0.82
C LEU A 834 32.31 -40.24 1.79
N ASN A 835 31.88 -40.07 3.04
CA ASN A 835 32.66 -39.45 4.13
C ASN A 835 33.27 -38.08 3.79
N GLY A 836 32.54 -37.22 3.08
CA GLY A 836 33.01 -35.87 2.73
C GLY A 836 33.98 -35.80 1.55
N LYS A 837 34.21 -36.92 0.84
CA LYS A 837 34.90 -36.97 -0.45
C LYS A 837 33.89 -37.30 -1.57
N GLU A 838 34.19 -36.87 -2.80
CA GLU A 838 33.32 -37.00 -3.97
C GLU A 838 34.00 -37.85 -5.05
N ASN A 839 33.28 -38.83 -5.61
CA ASN A 839 33.59 -39.34 -6.94
C ASN A 839 32.76 -38.58 -7.96
N ARG A 840 33.40 -38.14 -9.04
CA ARG A 840 32.74 -37.40 -10.12
C ARG A 840 33.07 -38.03 -11.45
N THR A 841 32.05 -38.29 -12.25
CA THR A 841 32.22 -38.74 -13.63
C THR A 841 31.45 -37.80 -14.55
N GLU A 842 32.16 -37.17 -15.47
CA GLU A 842 31.59 -36.34 -16.52
C GLU A 842 31.76 -37.06 -17.86
N MET A 843 30.73 -37.06 -18.70
CA MET A 843 30.73 -37.72 -20.01
C MET A 843 30.05 -36.84 -21.05
N ASP A 844 30.52 -36.92 -22.29
CA ASP A 844 29.75 -36.51 -23.46
C ASP A 844 28.85 -37.68 -23.87
N ILE A 845 27.57 -37.39 -24.13
CA ILE A 845 26.57 -38.40 -24.48
C ILE A 845 25.89 -38.06 -25.81
N LYS A 846 25.63 -39.09 -26.61
CA LYS A 846 24.73 -39.03 -27.76
C LYS A 846 23.60 -40.03 -27.56
N GLY A 847 22.37 -39.55 -27.71
CA GLY A 847 21.16 -40.35 -27.61
C GLY A 847 20.63 -40.76 -28.97
N THR A 848 20.13 -41.98 -29.10
CA THR A 848 19.34 -42.43 -30.25
C THR A 848 18.06 -43.09 -29.77
N ARG A 849 16.90 -42.63 -30.26
CA ARG A 849 15.59 -43.15 -29.84
C ARG A 849 15.43 -44.59 -30.31
N LEU A 850 15.01 -45.46 -29.39
CA LEU A 850 14.73 -46.87 -29.64
C LEU A 850 13.24 -47.13 -29.86
N LYS A 851 12.39 -46.44 -29.09
CA LYS A 851 10.92 -46.55 -29.10
C LYS A 851 10.30 -45.21 -28.75
#